data_AF-A0A349JY54-F1
#
_entry.id   AF-A0A349JY54-F1
#
_cell.length_a   1.000
_cell.length_b   1.000
_cell.length_c   1.000
_cell.angle_alpha   90.00
_cell.angle_beta   90.00
_cell.angle_gamma   90.00
#
_symmetry.space_group_name_H-M   'P 1'
#
loop_
_entity.id
_entity.type
_entity.pdbx_description
1 polymer ?
#
loop_
_entity_poly.entity_id
_entity_poly.type
_entity_poly.pdbx_seq_one_letter_code
_entity_poly.pdbx_strand_id
1 'polypeptide(L)'
;MEGKRFILLLSTAVLGAGLVFPAQDEAEPPAPAAAEGTVAESGTGEADELDAPDEKLLQARKLVLQLGDESYRVREEATKGLWGLGEIGIVAIREGMETDDPEVAHRSRILLQRILTGITPDTPRKVVDLVQRYFRSGVGGKKAVFQALLDAEAFVQMLRIYRFEEDEESRQSCAELVEKAVLPLTLKELVEGNVSQAEAMLRLAPVSDQNSRRLACLLRVQDKLDREMEVVAPAIAYRDDGKVTEATRDFANRQLALLRSKGRYTEARQLAEKMDRSDIVAVMALFEGNPAPYLQWYMDRPKESPIVRAHAEIVLKRWQLNHEEADRLMRQMAEEAAGGGDERREAMLSLLLNGNLKAGLPPLFQSNKDAAFTYYETVEQPTKAVQVLGYVGTAEEKAQWLEKRYQAMRDDWADSEKERYQALTIASFLHTRGESAEGLGIMEQISAIASGEGHTNWLEFIGRLNDLGGSLYELAFFIATKKLTPDSKERDDLRIVSHLFGEGDSAPRLWHLLESLEKDKAKRIILLGALYGFVHLEDEKLRAFLEELEKKAGEQEARVQTLADLLEAAEARDDAKASLKLLEELIKLDADEKWGKKLAAYYGYVSDWEKAAVSLRSILEKEPTNLRYLAVYGGVLVRADRTEESARPLETVEIFSLDEPIRLLRLAIDVERSGAIREAEGFWRKLIMTGGPSDWYWQTAASYFAKHARHNKQWRVAAAFAEVDAMQYLKGRSTTINPVGFIRKRFIADLYRALALHQEGNTEEAMKLFRSSFEILNGDGILADDYFPLLREAGLVEEHDRNFKIVYQRFQESIDSYPQAHNTYNSAAWMASRACRELPDAHEKIRKALSMRPRQAAYLDTMAEVWFAKRNREEAVAWSRKAVQESFHGGSSSDAGVGLREQYDRFFSGEFPVP
;
A
#
# COMPACT_ATOMS: atom_id res chain seq x y z
N MET A 1 -22.67 26.50 10.68
CA MET A 1 -22.26 25.21 11.25
C MET A 1 -22.36 24.17 10.15
N GLU A 2 -21.33 24.06 9.33
CA GLU A 2 -21.16 22.99 8.34
C GLU A 2 -19.67 22.62 8.37
N GLY A 3 -19.39 21.37 8.74
CA GLY A 3 -18.03 20.87 8.95
C GLY A 3 -17.39 20.45 7.63
N LYS A 4 -16.33 21.15 7.24
CA LYS A 4 -15.43 20.75 6.16
C LYS A 4 -14.49 19.65 6.68
N ARG A 5 -14.58 18.44 6.11
CA ARG A 5 -13.59 17.37 6.27
C ARG A 5 -12.47 17.59 5.25
N PHE A 6 -11.27 17.87 5.73
CA PHE A 6 -10.03 17.84 4.96
C PHE A 6 -9.68 16.37 4.64
N ILE A 7 -9.49 16.06 3.36
CA ILE A 7 -8.92 14.78 2.89
C ILE A 7 -7.51 15.09 2.40
N LEU A 8 -6.52 14.57 3.13
CA LEU A 8 -5.10 14.64 2.75
C LEU A 8 -4.85 13.67 1.59
N LEU A 9 -4.46 14.20 0.43
CA LEU A 9 -4.02 13.43 -0.75
C LEU A 9 -2.52 13.12 -0.60
N LEU A 10 -2.19 11.88 -0.23
CA LEU A 10 -0.84 11.34 -0.26
C LEU A 10 -0.51 10.88 -1.69
N SER A 11 0.35 11.62 -2.37
CA SER A 11 0.99 11.27 -3.64
C SER A 11 2.13 10.27 -3.40
N THR A 12 1.91 9.01 -3.75
CA THR A 12 2.92 7.93 -3.68
C THR A 12 3.59 7.73 -5.05
N ALA A 13 4.89 7.99 -5.12
CA ALA A 13 5.77 7.57 -6.21
C ALA A 13 6.59 6.37 -5.72
N VAL A 14 6.53 5.22 -6.42
CA VAL A 14 7.18 3.97 -6.00
C VAL A 14 7.81 3.27 -7.19
N LEU A 15 9.09 2.88 -7.06
CA LEU A 15 9.82 1.97 -7.95
C LEU A 15 10.80 1.13 -7.12
N GLY A 16 10.91 -0.16 -7.45
CA GLY A 16 11.70 -1.14 -6.69
C GLY A 16 12.59 -2.07 -7.51
N ALA A 17 13.09 -3.13 -6.86
CA ALA A 17 13.41 -4.50 -7.35
C ALA A 17 14.75 -5.11 -6.87
N GLY A 18 14.69 -6.36 -6.38
CA GLY A 18 15.84 -7.27 -6.19
C GLY A 18 16.09 -8.23 -7.36
N LEU A 19 17.01 -9.21 -7.20
CA LEU A 19 16.98 -10.55 -7.85
C LEU A 19 18.14 -11.49 -7.41
N VAL A 20 17.96 -12.78 -7.74
CA VAL A 20 18.65 -14.04 -7.38
C VAL A 20 19.17 -14.72 -8.66
N PHE A 21 20.13 -15.66 -8.57
CA PHE A 21 20.30 -16.85 -9.44
C PHE A 21 21.28 -17.87 -8.81
N PRO A 22 21.52 -19.09 -9.36
CA PRO A 22 20.66 -20.01 -10.14
C PRO A 22 20.73 -21.50 -9.64
N ALA A 23 20.04 -22.38 -10.38
CA ALA A 23 19.82 -23.82 -10.16
C ALA A 23 20.89 -24.77 -10.76
N GLN A 24 20.95 -26.04 -10.29
CA GLN A 24 21.43 -27.20 -11.06
C GLN A 24 20.99 -28.57 -10.48
N ASP A 25 20.42 -29.38 -11.38
CA ASP A 25 20.40 -30.84 -11.59
C ASP A 25 19.92 -31.90 -10.56
N GLU A 26 19.12 -32.81 -11.13
CA GLU A 26 18.53 -34.04 -10.63
C GLU A 26 19.56 -35.11 -10.22
N ALA A 27 19.33 -35.77 -9.08
CA ALA A 27 19.82 -37.12 -8.82
C ALA A 27 18.92 -37.83 -7.79
N GLU A 28 18.38 -39.00 -8.17
CA GLU A 28 17.69 -39.92 -7.26
C GLU A 28 18.61 -40.41 -6.12
N PRO A 29 18.08 -40.66 -4.91
CA PRO A 29 18.89 -41.08 -3.77
C PRO A 29 19.21 -42.59 -3.80
N PRO A 30 20.35 -43.04 -3.24
CA PRO A 30 20.60 -44.45 -3.04
C PRO A 30 19.83 -44.97 -1.82
N ALA A 31 19.39 -46.22 -1.92
CA ALA A 31 18.68 -46.97 -0.88
C ALA A 31 19.44 -47.06 0.45
N PRO A 32 18.76 -47.04 1.61
CA PRO A 32 19.41 -47.28 2.90
C PRO A 32 19.52 -48.77 3.21
N ALA A 33 20.70 -49.17 3.69
CA ALA A 33 20.98 -50.48 4.25
C ALA A 33 20.30 -50.66 5.63
N ALA A 34 19.85 -51.89 5.86
CA ALA A 34 19.13 -52.36 7.03
C ALA A 34 20.01 -52.52 8.29
N ALA A 35 19.40 -52.26 9.46
CA ALA A 35 19.56 -52.98 10.73
C ALA A 35 18.41 -52.52 11.66
N GLU A 36 17.33 -53.32 11.80
CA GLU A 36 17.05 -54.16 12.97
C GLU A 36 17.04 -53.36 14.30
N GLY A 37 15.96 -53.26 15.08
CA GLY A 37 14.65 -53.87 15.05
C GLY A 37 14.09 -53.85 16.48
N THR A 38 12.81 -53.53 16.66
CA THR A 38 11.97 -54.10 17.74
C THR A 38 10.50 -53.98 17.33
N VAL A 39 10.06 -55.09 16.76
CA VAL A 39 8.73 -55.69 16.66
C VAL A 39 7.64 -55.09 17.57
N ALA A 40 6.55 -54.63 16.95
CA ALA A 40 5.19 -54.85 17.42
C ALA A 40 4.33 -55.19 16.18
N GLU A 41 3.78 -56.40 16.18
CA GLU A 41 3.07 -57.01 15.06
C GLU A 41 1.73 -56.32 14.73
N SER A 42 1.45 -56.37 13.44
CA SER A 42 0.26 -55.99 12.71
C SER A 42 -1.02 -56.71 13.13
N GLY A 43 -2.15 -55.99 13.08
CA GLY A 43 -3.50 -56.55 13.00
C GLY A 43 -4.31 -55.79 11.96
N THR A 44 -4.54 -56.42 10.82
CA THR A 44 -5.44 -56.07 9.73
C THR A 44 -6.89 -55.90 10.18
N GLY A 45 -7.64 -54.94 9.62
CA GLY A 45 -9.10 -54.99 9.62
C GLY A 45 -9.84 -53.65 9.56
N GLU A 46 -9.80 -52.95 8.43
CA GLU A 46 -10.95 -52.11 8.04
C GLU A 46 -12.03 -53.03 7.45
N ALA A 47 -12.99 -53.41 8.30
CA ALA A 47 -14.38 -53.79 7.96
C ALA A 47 -15.07 -54.41 9.18
N ASP A 48 -15.44 -53.59 10.16
CA ASP A 48 -16.60 -53.70 11.07
C ASP A 48 -16.35 -52.87 12.33
N GLU A 49 -16.85 -51.63 12.36
CA GLU A 49 -17.18 -50.94 13.62
C GLU A 49 -18.55 -50.25 13.45
N LEU A 50 -19.58 -51.08 13.43
CA LEU A 50 -20.90 -50.74 13.95
C LEU A 50 -21.00 -51.42 15.34
N ASP A 51 -21.38 -50.64 16.35
CA ASP A 51 -21.70 -51.00 17.74
C ASP A 51 -20.54 -51.19 18.77
N ALA A 52 -20.11 -50.06 19.35
CA ALA A 52 -19.78 -49.98 20.78
C ALA A 52 -20.35 -48.68 21.38
N PRO A 53 -21.07 -48.70 22.51
CA PRO A 53 -21.65 -47.49 23.10
C PRO A 53 -20.57 -46.60 23.74
N ASP A 54 -20.53 -45.33 23.36
CA ASP A 54 -19.68 -44.27 23.94
C ASP A 54 -19.85 -44.24 25.47
N GLU A 55 -18.79 -44.60 26.21
CA GLU A 55 -18.80 -44.76 27.68
C GLU A 55 -19.30 -43.49 28.39
N LYS A 56 -19.06 -42.31 27.81
CA LYS A 56 -19.54 -41.03 28.32
C LYS A 56 -21.03 -40.82 28.09
N LEU A 57 -21.60 -41.34 27.00
CA LEU A 57 -23.04 -41.33 26.76
C LEU A 57 -23.76 -42.26 27.76
N LEU A 58 -23.17 -43.42 28.06
CA LEU A 58 -23.69 -44.34 29.08
C LEU A 58 -23.67 -43.68 30.48
N GLN A 59 -22.59 -42.97 30.81
CA GLN A 59 -22.50 -42.16 32.02
C GLN A 59 -23.57 -41.05 32.05
N ALA A 60 -23.79 -40.35 30.93
CA ALA A 60 -24.82 -39.33 30.83
C ALA A 60 -26.23 -39.91 31.07
N ARG A 61 -26.57 -41.04 30.44
CA ARG A 61 -27.86 -41.72 30.67
C ARG A 61 -28.07 -42.12 32.13
N LYS A 62 -27.02 -42.58 32.81
CA LYS A 62 -27.08 -42.88 34.25
C LYS A 62 -27.37 -41.64 35.09
N LEU A 63 -26.74 -40.52 34.78
CA LEU A 63 -26.97 -39.26 35.49
C LEU A 63 -28.39 -38.71 35.22
N VAL A 64 -28.95 -38.93 34.02
CA VAL A 64 -30.34 -38.54 33.70
C VAL A 64 -31.34 -39.25 34.59
N LEU A 65 -31.18 -40.56 34.83
CA LEU A 65 -32.03 -41.30 35.77
C LEU A 65 -31.95 -40.74 37.21
N GLN A 66 -30.78 -40.24 37.61
CA GLN A 66 -30.57 -39.65 38.93
C GLN A 66 -31.15 -38.24 39.09
N LEU A 67 -31.66 -37.62 38.02
CA LEU A 67 -32.37 -36.34 38.10
C LEU A 67 -33.73 -36.44 38.80
N GLY A 68 -34.32 -37.64 38.89
CA GLY A 68 -35.58 -37.91 39.59
C GLY A 68 -35.43 -38.54 40.97
N ASP A 69 -34.19 -38.70 41.45
CA ASP A 69 -33.91 -39.35 42.75
C ASP A 69 -34.60 -38.62 43.90
N GLU A 70 -35.10 -39.33 44.92
CA GLU A 70 -35.78 -38.72 46.08
C GLU A 70 -34.86 -37.75 46.84
N SER A 71 -33.55 -38.00 46.85
CA SER A 71 -32.54 -37.17 47.50
C SER A 71 -32.21 -35.92 46.68
N TYR A 72 -32.52 -34.75 47.24
CA TYR A 72 -32.14 -33.47 46.64
C TYR A 72 -30.64 -33.38 46.34
N ARG A 73 -29.78 -33.94 47.21
CA ARG A 73 -28.33 -33.93 47.02
C ARG A 73 -27.92 -34.71 45.77
N VAL A 74 -28.53 -35.88 45.55
CA VAL A 74 -28.27 -36.72 44.38
C VAL A 74 -28.76 -36.03 43.11
N ARG A 75 -29.94 -35.38 43.14
CA ARG A 75 -30.43 -34.59 42.00
C ARG A 75 -29.50 -33.44 41.64
N GLU A 76 -28.95 -32.72 42.62
CA GLU A 76 -28.00 -31.62 42.39
C GLU A 76 -26.63 -32.11 41.88
N GLU A 77 -26.14 -33.23 42.42
CA GLU A 77 -24.90 -33.88 41.95
C GLU A 77 -25.07 -34.36 40.49
N ALA A 78 -26.20 -34.99 40.17
CA ALA A 78 -26.55 -35.41 38.82
C ALA A 78 -26.69 -34.22 37.86
N THR A 79 -27.33 -33.14 38.32
CA THR A 79 -27.47 -31.88 37.57
C THR A 79 -26.10 -31.27 37.25
N LYS A 80 -25.20 -31.17 38.24
CA LYS A 80 -23.83 -30.68 38.02
C LYS A 80 -23.01 -31.60 37.13
N GLY A 81 -23.16 -32.92 37.30
CA GLY A 81 -22.51 -33.94 36.47
C GLY A 81 -22.90 -33.82 35.01
N LEU A 82 -24.21 -33.75 34.71
CA LEU A 82 -24.73 -33.56 33.36
C LEU A 82 -24.33 -32.21 32.76
N TRP A 83 -24.35 -31.15 33.57
CA TRP A 83 -23.90 -29.83 33.12
C TRP A 83 -22.40 -29.83 32.76
N GLY A 84 -21.58 -30.54 33.54
CA GLY A 84 -20.15 -30.72 33.28
C GLY A 84 -19.83 -31.60 32.07
N LEU A 85 -20.70 -32.55 31.73
CA LEU A 85 -20.58 -33.36 30.50
C LEU A 85 -20.85 -32.54 29.22
N GLY A 86 -21.53 -31.39 29.34
CA GLY A 86 -21.75 -30.47 28.23
C GLY A 86 -22.48 -31.11 27.05
N GLU A 87 -21.95 -30.91 25.83
CA GLU A 87 -22.60 -31.37 24.60
C GLU A 87 -22.70 -32.90 24.49
N ILE A 88 -21.77 -33.64 25.10
CA ILE A 88 -21.77 -35.11 25.12
C ILE A 88 -23.04 -35.65 25.80
N GLY A 89 -23.56 -34.90 26.79
CA GLY A 89 -24.79 -35.26 27.50
C GLY A 89 -26.08 -34.98 26.73
N ILE A 90 -26.05 -34.25 25.60
CA ILE A 90 -27.28 -33.76 24.94
C ILE A 90 -28.23 -34.90 24.54
N VAL A 91 -27.70 -36.00 24.00
CA VAL A 91 -28.52 -37.15 23.58
C VAL A 91 -29.26 -37.74 24.77
N ALA A 92 -28.56 -38.04 25.86
CA ALA A 92 -29.16 -38.55 27.09
C ALA A 92 -30.15 -37.55 27.72
N ILE A 93 -29.83 -36.25 27.71
CA ILE A 93 -30.69 -35.21 28.26
C ILE A 93 -31.99 -35.08 27.43
N ARG A 94 -31.92 -35.24 26.11
CA ARG A 94 -33.12 -35.27 25.24
C ARG A 94 -33.99 -36.48 25.56
N GLU A 95 -33.41 -37.67 25.73
CA GLU A 95 -34.13 -38.86 26.20
C GLU A 95 -34.81 -38.58 27.56
N GLY A 96 -34.12 -37.91 28.48
CA GLY A 96 -34.65 -37.46 29.77
C GLY A 96 -35.81 -36.46 29.68
N MET A 97 -35.96 -35.73 28.57
CA MET A 97 -37.10 -34.83 28.38
C MET A 97 -38.38 -35.55 27.95
N GLU A 98 -38.26 -36.77 27.42
CA GLU A 98 -39.37 -37.60 26.92
C GLU A 98 -39.89 -38.57 27.99
N THR A 99 -39.29 -38.61 29.18
CA THR A 99 -39.73 -39.48 30.28
C THR A 99 -41.03 -39.00 30.92
N ASP A 100 -41.80 -39.95 31.47
CA ASP A 100 -43.04 -39.65 32.23
C ASP A 100 -42.78 -39.00 33.60
N ASP A 101 -41.54 -39.03 34.12
CA ASP A 101 -41.16 -38.38 35.38
C ASP A 101 -41.11 -36.84 35.18
N PRO A 102 -41.99 -36.06 35.83
CA PRO A 102 -42.04 -34.61 35.67
C PRO A 102 -40.78 -33.89 36.15
N GLU A 103 -40.09 -34.39 37.18
CA GLU A 103 -38.87 -33.77 37.73
C GLU A 103 -37.68 -34.02 36.79
N VAL A 104 -37.52 -35.25 36.29
CA VAL A 104 -36.49 -35.59 35.28
C VAL A 104 -36.70 -34.77 34.02
N ALA A 105 -37.93 -34.71 33.50
CA ALA A 105 -38.25 -33.94 32.29
C ALA A 105 -38.03 -32.44 32.47
N HIS A 106 -38.36 -31.88 33.65
CA HIS A 106 -38.14 -30.47 33.96
C HIS A 106 -36.66 -30.11 34.06
N ARG A 107 -35.88 -30.86 34.84
CA ARG A 107 -34.43 -30.63 35.02
C ARG A 107 -33.65 -30.86 33.72
N SER A 108 -34.02 -31.89 32.96
CA SER A 108 -33.43 -32.16 31.64
C SER A 108 -33.65 -30.98 30.68
N ARG A 109 -34.84 -30.37 30.67
CA ARG A 109 -35.13 -29.18 29.85
C ARG A 109 -34.28 -27.96 30.26
N ILE A 110 -34.11 -27.71 31.56
CA ILE A 110 -33.25 -26.62 32.06
C ILE A 110 -31.78 -26.87 31.72
N LEU A 111 -31.30 -28.10 31.90
CA LEU A 111 -29.92 -28.49 31.59
C LEU A 111 -29.64 -28.36 30.10
N LEU A 112 -30.53 -28.87 29.24
CA LEU A 112 -30.41 -28.73 27.80
C LEU A 112 -30.32 -27.26 27.40
N GLN A 113 -31.21 -26.41 27.92
CA GLN A 113 -31.19 -24.98 27.62
C GLN A 113 -29.87 -24.32 28.04
N ARG A 114 -29.34 -24.61 29.23
CA ARG A 114 -28.07 -24.05 29.72
C ARG A 114 -26.89 -24.50 28.86
N ILE A 115 -26.82 -25.79 28.53
CA ILE A 115 -25.75 -26.37 27.72
C ILE A 115 -25.79 -25.78 26.31
N LEU A 116 -26.96 -25.79 25.65
CA LEU A 116 -27.13 -25.29 24.29
C LEU A 116 -26.81 -23.79 24.18
N THR A 117 -27.06 -23.00 25.23
CA THR A 117 -26.81 -21.55 25.21
C THR A 117 -25.45 -21.14 25.76
N GLY A 118 -24.66 -22.10 26.27
CA GLY A 118 -23.35 -21.80 26.86
C GLY A 118 -23.43 -21.01 28.17
N ILE A 119 -24.51 -21.21 28.94
CA ILE A 119 -24.57 -20.70 30.31
C ILE A 119 -23.73 -21.62 31.20
N THR A 120 -22.79 -21.02 31.92
CA THR A 120 -21.95 -21.63 32.95
C THR A 120 -22.33 -21.09 34.34
N PRO A 121 -21.87 -21.72 35.44
CA PRO A 121 -22.07 -21.18 36.79
C PRO A 121 -21.56 -19.74 36.97
N ASP A 122 -20.50 -19.36 36.24
CA ASP A 122 -19.87 -18.03 36.32
C ASP A 122 -20.50 -17.00 35.36
N THR A 123 -21.50 -17.40 34.58
CA THR A 123 -22.17 -16.48 33.64
C THR A 123 -22.90 -15.37 34.39
N PRO A 124 -22.67 -14.08 34.08
CA PRO A 124 -23.33 -12.98 34.78
C PRO A 124 -24.86 -13.08 34.72
N ARG A 125 -25.52 -12.78 35.83
CA ARG A 125 -26.99 -12.88 35.94
C ARG A 125 -27.73 -12.09 34.85
N LYS A 126 -27.22 -10.92 34.48
CA LYS A 126 -27.75 -10.11 33.37
C LYS A 126 -27.77 -10.87 32.04
N VAL A 127 -26.72 -11.63 31.75
CA VAL A 127 -26.64 -12.46 30.53
C VAL A 127 -27.63 -13.61 30.62
N VAL A 128 -27.71 -14.28 31.78
CA VAL A 128 -28.72 -15.34 32.02
C VAL A 128 -30.15 -14.82 31.78
N ASP A 129 -30.47 -13.62 32.28
CA ASP A 129 -31.79 -13.00 32.11
C ASP A 129 -32.07 -12.65 30.63
N LEU A 130 -31.05 -12.20 29.88
CA LEU A 130 -31.15 -11.96 28.44
C LEU A 130 -31.43 -13.26 27.67
N VAL A 131 -30.69 -14.33 27.96
CA VAL A 131 -30.92 -15.64 27.34
C VAL A 131 -32.34 -16.14 27.63
N GLN A 132 -32.82 -16.01 28.87
CA GLN A 132 -34.20 -16.39 29.19
C GLN A 132 -35.24 -15.54 28.45
N ARG A 133 -34.99 -14.23 28.30
CA ARG A 133 -35.86 -13.32 27.55
C ARG A 133 -35.93 -13.70 26.07
N TYR A 134 -34.84 -14.17 25.47
CA TYR A 134 -34.82 -14.62 24.08
C TYR A 134 -35.86 -15.71 23.80
N PHE A 135 -35.90 -16.77 24.61
CA PHE A 135 -36.87 -17.88 24.42
C PHE A 135 -38.33 -17.48 24.63
N ARG A 136 -38.60 -16.33 25.27
CA ARG A 136 -39.95 -15.78 25.48
C ARG A 136 -40.33 -14.72 24.44
N SER A 137 -39.45 -14.39 23.52
CA SER A 137 -39.61 -13.29 22.56
C SER A 137 -39.98 -13.80 21.17
N GLY A 138 -40.83 -13.05 20.46
CA GLY A 138 -40.97 -13.19 19.00
C GLY A 138 -39.81 -12.51 18.24
N VAL A 139 -39.81 -12.61 16.91
CA VAL A 139 -38.72 -12.14 16.00
C VAL A 139 -38.12 -10.78 16.40
N GLY A 140 -38.93 -9.72 16.50
CA GLY A 140 -38.45 -8.38 16.85
C GLY A 140 -37.86 -8.27 18.26
N GLY A 141 -38.40 -9.03 19.22
CA GLY A 141 -37.86 -9.10 20.58
C GLY A 141 -36.54 -9.87 20.65
N LYS A 142 -36.40 -10.94 19.85
CA LYS A 142 -35.16 -11.71 19.74
C LYS A 142 -34.02 -10.85 19.20
N LYS A 143 -34.25 -10.05 18.15
CA LYS A 143 -33.25 -9.10 17.63
C LYS A 143 -32.77 -8.11 18.69
N ALA A 144 -33.69 -7.56 19.50
CA ALA A 144 -33.34 -6.67 20.61
C ALA A 144 -32.52 -7.39 21.70
N VAL A 145 -32.76 -8.67 21.94
CA VAL A 145 -31.93 -9.48 22.84
C VAL A 145 -30.54 -9.70 22.27
N PHE A 146 -30.40 -10.02 20.99
CA PHE A 146 -29.09 -10.13 20.34
C PHE A 146 -28.29 -8.83 20.41
N GLN A 147 -28.95 -7.67 20.25
CA GLN A 147 -28.30 -6.38 20.44
C GLN A 147 -27.82 -6.22 21.89
N ALA A 148 -28.67 -6.53 22.88
CA ALA A 148 -28.29 -6.43 24.28
C ALA A 148 -27.18 -7.43 24.70
N LEU A 149 -27.12 -8.60 24.06
CA LEU A 149 -26.04 -9.57 24.25
C LEU A 149 -24.73 -9.06 23.61
N LEU A 150 -24.80 -8.43 22.43
CA LEU A 150 -23.65 -7.80 21.78
C LEU A 150 -23.08 -6.68 22.66
N ASP A 151 -23.94 -5.80 23.18
CA ASP A 151 -23.56 -4.70 24.07
C ASP A 151 -22.99 -5.19 25.42
N ALA A 152 -23.36 -6.40 25.84
CA ALA A 152 -22.85 -7.06 27.04
C ALA A 152 -21.62 -7.95 26.77
N GLU A 153 -21.11 -7.97 25.53
CA GLU A 153 -20.00 -8.81 25.08
C GLU A 153 -20.21 -10.32 25.33
N ALA A 154 -21.47 -10.76 25.36
CA ALA A 154 -21.87 -12.16 25.57
C ALA A 154 -21.82 -12.97 24.25
N PHE A 155 -20.69 -12.87 23.53
CA PHE A 155 -20.54 -13.36 22.16
C PHE A 155 -20.71 -14.88 22.02
N VAL A 156 -20.21 -15.65 22.99
CA VAL A 156 -20.33 -17.12 23.00
C VAL A 156 -21.81 -17.52 23.04
N GLN A 157 -22.59 -16.87 23.91
CA GLN A 157 -24.02 -17.12 24.03
C GLN A 157 -24.74 -16.73 22.74
N MET A 158 -24.36 -15.62 22.09
CA MET A 158 -24.94 -15.23 20.79
C MET A 158 -24.73 -16.31 19.72
N LEU A 159 -23.49 -16.80 19.52
CA LEU A 159 -23.20 -17.82 18.50
C LEU A 159 -23.96 -19.12 18.78
N ARG A 160 -23.97 -19.55 20.04
CA ARG A 160 -24.65 -20.77 20.48
C ARG A 160 -26.16 -20.67 20.29
N ILE A 161 -26.79 -19.59 20.74
CA ILE A 161 -28.22 -19.35 20.54
C ILE A 161 -28.57 -19.34 19.05
N TYR A 162 -27.79 -18.62 18.24
CA TYR A 162 -28.02 -18.53 16.80
C TYR A 162 -27.96 -19.89 16.10
N ARG A 163 -27.00 -20.74 16.46
CA ARG A 163 -26.85 -22.09 15.90
C ARG A 163 -28.08 -22.98 16.14
N PHE A 164 -28.76 -22.80 17.26
CA PHE A 164 -29.95 -23.57 17.63
C PHE A 164 -31.27 -22.84 17.36
N GLU A 165 -31.24 -21.65 16.73
CA GLU A 165 -32.46 -20.97 16.28
C GLU A 165 -33.03 -21.72 15.07
N GLU A 166 -34.20 -22.32 15.21
CA GLU A 166 -34.88 -23.05 14.14
C GLU A 166 -35.76 -22.14 13.28
N ASP A 167 -36.23 -21.01 13.83
CA ASP A 167 -37.05 -20.04 13.10
C ASP A 167 -36.20 -19.21 12.14
N GLU A 168 -36.36 -19.46 10.84
CA GLU A 168 -35.55 -18.86 9.78
C GLU A 168 -35.70 -17.32 9.74
N GLU A 169 -36.89 -16.78 10.03
CA GLU A 169 -37.09 -15.32 10.09
C GLU A 169 -36.30 -14.69 11.25
N SER A 170 -36.36 -15.29 12.44
CA SER A 170 -35.55 -14.89 13.60
C SER A 170 -34.05 -14.99 13.29
N ARG A 171 -33.62 -16.10 12.68
CA ARG A 171 -32.22 -16.34 12.28
C ARG A 171 -31.74 -15.28 11.31
N GLN A 172 -32.49 -14.98 10.26
CA GLN A 172 -32.15 -13.92 9.30
C GLN A 172 -32.12 -12.53 9.96
N SER A 173 -33.10 -12.22 10.82
CA SER A 173 -33.20 -10.92 11.49
C SER A 173 -32.02 -10.61 12.43
N CYS A 174 -31.36 -11.66 12.96
CA CYS A 174 -30.25 -11.57 13.92
C CYS A 174 -28.87 -11.80 13.28
N ALA A 175 -28.79 -12.32 12.05
CA ALA A 175 -27.54 -12.75 11.41
C ALA A 175 -26.44 -11.69 11.43
N GLU A 176 -26.77 -10.43 11.11
CA GLU A 176 -25.82 -9.32 11.08
C GLU A 176 -25.23 -9.02 12.47
N LEU A 177 -26.02 -9.15 13.54
CA LEU A 177 -25.55 -8.93 14.91
C LEU A 177 -24.61 -10.05 15.37
N VAL A 178 -24.89 -11.28 14.95
CA VAL A 178 -24.03 -12.43 15.24
C VAL A 178 -22.71 -12.33 14.51
N GLU A 179 -22.71 -11.95 13.24
CA GLU A 179 -21.48 -11.74 12.47
C GLU A 179 -20.57 -10.69 13.15
N LYS A 180 -21.15 -9.61 13.69
CA LYS A 180 -20.40 -8.59 14.46
C LYS A 180 -19.72 -9.14 15.72
N ALA A 181 -20.20 -10.26 16.28
CA ALA A 181 -19.65 -10.88 17.49
C ALA A 181 -18.47 -11.84 17.20
N VAL A 182 -18.37 -12.39 15.97
CA VAL A 182 -17.39 -13.46 15.66
C VAL A 182 -15.95 -12.98 15.77
N LEU A 183 -15.61 -11.88 15.10
CA LEU A 183 -14.23 -11.37 15.09
C LEU A 183 -13.75 -10.93 16.48
N PRO A 184 -14.49 -10.11 17.26
CA PRO A 184 -14.10 -9.76 18.62
C PRO A 184 -13.88 -10.98 19.52
N LEU A 185 -14.78 -11.97 19.46
CA LEU A 185 -14.63 -13.21 20.23
C LEU A 185 -13.39 -13.99 19.83
N THR A 186 -13.16 -14.16 18.53
CA THR A 186 -11.98 -14.87 18.01
C THR A 186 -10.69 -14.19 18.48
N LEU A 187 -10.63 -12.86 18.38
CA LEU A 187 -9.46 -12.09 18.84
C LEU A 187 -9.25 -12.18 20.35
N LYS A 188 -10.33 -12.19 21.15
CA LYS A 188 -10.23 -12.38 22.60
C LYS A 188 -9.54 -13.70 22.94
N GLU A 189 -9.97 -14.80 22.33
CA GLU A 189 -9.35 -16.12 22.54
C GLU A 189 -7.88 -16.15 22.11
N LEU A 190 -7.53 -15.48 21.00
CA LEU A 190 -6.15 -15.37 20.55
C LEU A 190 -5.27 -14.57 21.52
N VAL A 191 -5.78 -13.48 22.10
CA VAL A 191 -5.07 -12.70 23.13
C VAL A 191 -4.81 -13.54 24.38
N GLU A 192 -5.75 -14.42 24.75
CA GLU A 192 -5.60 -15.35 25.87
C GLU A 192 -4.67 -16.55 25.54
N GLY A 193 -4.21 -16.68 24.29
CA GLY A 193 -3.36 -17.78 23.83
C GLY A 193 -4.13 -19.06 23.48
N ASN A 194 -5.46 -19.00 23.46
CA ASN A 194 -6.36 -20.15 23.26
C ASN A 194 -6.66 -20.37 21.77
N VAL A 195 -5.65 -20.64 20.94
CA VAL A 195 -5.83 -20.80 19.47
C VAL A 195 -6.86 -21.88 19.12
N SER A 196 -6.87 -23.01 19.83
CA SER A 196 -7.86 -24.07 19.61
C SER A 196 -9.29 -23.66 19.99
N GLN A 197 -9.44 -22.78 20.98
CA GLN A 197 -10.76 -22.25 21.35
C GLN A 197 -11.23 -21.23 20.30
N ALA A 198 -10.34 -20.39 19.78
CA ALA A 198 -10.63 -19.51 18.66
C ALA A 198 -11.10 -20.30 17.42
N GLU A 199 -10.44 -21.43 17.11
CA GLU A 199 -10.87 -22.37 16.06
C GLU A 199 -12.28 -22.92 16.36
N ALA A 200 -12.53 -23.37 17.59
CA ALA A 200 -13.84 -23.88 18.00
C ALA A 200 -14.96 -22.84 17.85
N MET A 201 -14.70 -21.57 18.19
CA MET A 201 -15.67 -20.48 18.03
C MET A 201 -15.98 -20.22 16.56
N LEU A 202 -14.97 -20.26 15.67
CA LEU A 202 -15.20 -20.12 14.23
C LEU A 202 -15.94 -21.32 13.62
N ARG A 203 -15.79 -22.53 14.18
CA ARG A 203 -16.60 -23.69 13.79
C ARG A 203 -18.07 -23.57 14.23
N LEU A 204 -18.34 -22.82 15.30
CA LEU A 204 -19.70 -22.49 15.75
C LEU A 204 -20.31 -21.31 14.99
N ALA A 205 -19.49 -20.44 14.41
CA ALA A 205 -19.94 -19.24 13.72
C ALA A 205 -20.80 -19.56 12.47
N PRO A 206 -21.68 -18.61 12.06
CA PRO A 206 -22.44 -18.76 10.82
C PRO A 206 -21.51 -18.99 9.63
N VAL A 207 -21.90 -19.89 8.72
CA VAL A 207 -21.12 -20.13 7.49
C VAL A 207 -21.19 -18.87 6.63
N SER A 208 -20.03 -18.28 6.38
CA SER A 208 -19.87 -17.11 5.50
C SER A 208 -18.48 -17.12 4.87
N ASP A 209 -18.31 -16.36 3.78
CA ASP A 209 -16.99 -16.16 3.14
C ASP A 209 -15.97 -15.55 4.11
N GLN A 210 -16.41 -14.78 5.11
CA GLN A 210 -15.54 -14.18 6.12
C GLN A 210 -15.13 -15.22 7.16
N ASN A 211 -16.08 -15.94 7.76
CA ASN A 211 -15.79 -16.91 8.81
C ASN A 211 -15.02 -18.13 8.28
N SER A 212 -15.33 -18.59 7.06
CA SER A 212 -14.59 -19.69 6.43
C SER A 212 -13.13 -19.33 6.19
N ARG A 213 -12.86 -18.06 5.87
CA ARG A 213 -11.49 -17.55 5.67
C ARG A 213 -10.72 -17.42 6.97
N ARG A 214 -11.35 -16.86 8.02
CA ARG A 214 -10.78 -16.82 9.39
C ARG A 214 -10.43 -18.23 9.88
N LEU A 215 -11.33 -19.19 9.65
CA LEU A 215 -11.12 -20.58 10.03
C LEU A 215 -9.98 -21.20 9.23
N ALA A 216 -9.94 -21.00 7.91
CA ALA A 216 -8.85 -21.48 7.08
C ALA A 216 -7.49 -20.91 7.54
N CYS A 217 -7.43 -19.63 7.92
CA CYS A 217 -6.23 -19.01 8.50
C CYS A 217 -5.75 -19.75 9.76
N LEU A 218 -6.65 -20.00 10.74
CA LEU A 218 -6.28 -20.72 11.97
C LEU A 218 -5.91 -22.18 11.73
N LEU A 219 -6.56 -22.85 10.79
CA LEU A 219 -6.20 -24.22 10.40
C LEU A 219 -4.82 -24.27 9.74
N ARG A 220 -4.48 -23.26 8.95
CA ARG A 220 -3.20 -23.15 8.26
C ARG A 220 -2.03 -22.96 9.24
N VAL A 221 -2.17 -22.05 10.20
CA VAL A 221 -1.13 -21.85 11.24
C VAL A 221 -0.95 -23.11 12.09
N GLN A 222 -2.03 -23.82 12.39
CA GLN A 222 -1.96 -25.05 13.17
C GLN A 222 -1.55 -26.30 12.36
N ASP A 223 -1.18 -26.16 11.09
CA ASP A 223 -0.86 -27.26 10.17
C ASP A 223 -1.98 -28.33 10.05
N LYS A 224 -3.24 -27.89 10.18
CA LYS A 224 -4.45 -28.73 10.07
C LYS A 224 -5.18 -28.55 8.74
N LEU A 225 -4.71 -27.65 7.88
CA LEU A 225 -5.42 -27.22 6.68
C LEU A 225 -5.63 -28.35 5.67
N ASP A 226 -4.58 -29.13 5.40
CA ASP A 226 -4.63 -30.22 4.40
C ASP A 226 -5.60 -31.32 4.84
N ARG A 227 -5.55 -31.71 6.12
CA ARG A 227 -6.50 -32.66 6.70
C ARG A 227 -7.95 -32.17 6.62
N GLU A 228 -8.21 -30.90 6.92
CA GLU A 228 -9.58 -30.36 6.79
C GLU A 228 -10.05 -30.40 5.33
N MET A 229 -9.16 -30.12 4.35
CA MET A 229 -9.51 -30.19 2.93
C MET A 229 -9.87 -31.60 2.48
N GLU A 230 -9.17 -32.63 2.96
CA GLU A 230 -9.47 -34.04 2.68
C GLU A 230 -10.80 -34.48 3.29
N VAL A 231 -11.15 -33.94 4.47
CA VAL A 231 -12.42 -34.24 5.15
C VAL A 231 -13.61 -33.55 4.48
N VAL A 232 -13.44 -32.31 4.02
CA VAL A 232 -14.54 -31.50 3.48
C VAL A 232 -14.84 -31.84 2.02
N ALA A 233 -13.83 -32.15 1.20
CA ALA A 233 -14.00 -32.38 -0.23
C ALA A 233 -15.02 -33.49 -0.59
N PRO A 234 -15.05 -34.67 0.07
CA PRO A 234 -16.01 -35.74 -0.23
C PRO A 234 -17.47 -35.37 0.06
N ALA A 235 -17.72 -34.37 0.91
CA ALA A 235 -19.06 -33.93 1.26
C ALA A 235 -19.72 -33.04 0.18
N ILE A 236 -18.98 -32.67 -0.88
CA ILE A 236 -19.49 -31.83 -1.97
C ILE A 236 -20.16 -32.71 -3.02
N ALA A 237 -21.45 -32.51 -3.21
CA ALA A 237 -22.23 -33.19 -4.25
C ALA A 237 -22.40 -32.29 -5.48
N TYR A 238 -22.43 -32.91 -6.66
CA TYR A 238 -22.61 -32.23 -7.93
C TYR A 238 -23.91 -32.68 -8.61
N ARG A 239 -24.56 -31.75 -9.30
CA ARG A 239 -25.69 -32.01 -10.21
C ARG A 239 -25.17 -32.58 -11.53
N ASP A 240 -26.08 -33.03 -12.39
CA ASP A 240 -25.76 -33.60 -13.71
C ASP A 240 -25.04 -32.60 -14.64
N ASP A 241 -25.26 -31.30 -14.45
CA ASP A 241 -24.56 -30.21 -15.16
C ASP A 241 -23.14 -29.94 -14.61
N GLY A 242 -22.70 -30.70 -13.62
CA GLY A 242 -21.41 -30.56 -12.94
C GLY A 242 -21.34 -29.44 -11.90
N LYS A 243 -22.45 -28.74 -11.63
CA LYS A 243 -22.51 -27.66 -10.62
C LYS A 243 -22.74 -28.21 -9.22
N VAL A 244 -22.26 -27.49 -8.21
CA VAL A 244 -22.47 -27.85 -6.80
C VAL A 244 -23.96 -27.82 -6.46
N THR A 245 -24.44 -28.82 -5.70
CA THR A 245 -25.82 -28.84 -5.21
C THR A 245 -26.04 -27.82 -4.10
N GLU A 246 -27.24 -27.23 -4.02
CA GLU A 246 -27.55 -26.25 -2.97
C GLU A 246 -27.37 -26.83 -1.55
N ALA A 247 -27.69 -28.12 -1.37
CA ALA A 247 -27.55 -28.83 -0.10
C ALA A 247 -26.10 -28.96 0.40
N THR A 248 -25.11 -28.87 -0.50
CA THR A 248 -23.68 -29.00 -0.16
C THR A 248 -22.89 -27.72 -0.39
N ARG A 249 -23.60 -26.60 -0.62
CA ARG A 249 -23.00 -25.29 -0.94
C ARG A 249 -22.08 -24.78 0.17
N ASP A 250 -22.43 -25.01 1.43
CA ASP A 250 -21.61 -24.62 2.57
C ASP A 250 -20.29 -25.40 2.65
N PHE A 251 -20.31 -26.70 2.33
CA PHE A 251 -19.09 -27.50 2.22
C PHE A 251 -18.20 -26.99 1.08
N ALA A 252 -18.81 -26.65 -0.07
CA ALA A 252 -18.07 -26.08 -1.19
C ALA A 252 -17.49 -24.70 -0.87
N ASN A 253 -18.23 -23.81 -0.18
CA ASN A 253 -17.73 -22.52 0.30
C ASN A 253 -16.53 -22.70 1.25
N ARG A 254 -16.63 -23.65 2.17
CA ARG A 254 -15.53 -23.99 3.08
C ARG A 254 -14.31 -24.50 2.31
N GLN A 255 -14.49 -25.49 1.43
CA GLN A 255 -13.41 -26.04 0.61
C GLN A 255 -12.73 -24.97 -0.23
N LEU A 256 -13.52 -24.05 -0.80
CA LEU A 256 -13.01 -22.93 -1.58
C LEU A 256 -12.14 -21.99 -0.72
N ALA A 257 -12.55 -21.67 0.51
CA ALA A 257 -11.74 -20.88 1.43
C ALA A 257 -10.43 -21.59 1.82
N LEU A 258 -10.47 -22.91 2.05
CA LEU A 258 -9.28 -23.70 2.38
C LEU A 258 -8.27 -23.73 1.22
N LEU A 259 -8.75 -24.02 -0.01
CA LEU A 259 -7.92 -24.01 -1.22
C LEU A 259 -7.25 -22.65 -1.45
N ARG A 260 -8.00 -21.57 -1.22
CA ARG A 260 -7.48 -20.19 -1.35
C ARG A 260 -6.45 -19.86 -0.27
N SER A 261 -6.67 -20.27 0.98
CA SER A 261 -5.69 -20.06 2.06
C SER A 261 -4.41 -20.87 1.86
N LYS A 262 -4.50 -22.10 1.31
CA LYS A 262 -3.33 -22.92 0.94
C LYS A 262 -2.56 -22.34 -0.27
N GLY A 263 -3.23 -21.56 -1.11
CA GLY A 263 -2.64 -21.01 -2.34
C GLY A 263 -2.83 -21.87 -3.59
N ARG A 264 -3.76 -22.84 -3.58
CA ARG A 264 -4.09 -23.73 -4.71
C ARG A 264 -5.10 -23.07 -5.66
N TYR A 265 -4.67 -22.00 -6.35
CA TYR A 265 -5.55 -21.14 -7.14
C TYR A 265 -6.22 -21.84 -8.33
N THR A 266 -5.56 -22.80 -8.99
CA THR A 266 -6.16 -23.54 -10.11
C THR A 266 -7.34 -24.41 -9.67
N GLU A 267 -7.21 -25.14 -8.55
CA GLU A 267 -8.31 -25.92 -8.00
C GLU A 267 -9.41 -25.03 -7.40
N ALA A 268 -9.03 -23.93 -6.76
CA ALA A 268 -9.99 -22.92 -6.30
C ALA A 268 -10.80 -22.36 -7.48
N ARG A 269 -10.17 -22.10 -8.63
CA ARG A 269 -10.85 -21.65 -9.86
C ARG A 269 -11.85 -22.68 -10.35
N GLN A 270 -11.42 -23.95 -10.49
CA GLN A 270 -12.28 -25.04 -10.96
C GLN A 270 -13.50 -25.24 -10.04
N LEU A 271 -13.31 -25.18 -8.72
CA LEU A 271 -14.42 -25.25 -7.78
C LEU A 271 -15.34 -24.02 -7.88
N ALA A 272 -14.78 -22.81 -7.99
CA ALA A 272 -15.54 -21.58 -8.16
C ALA A 272 -16.39 -21.58 -9.45
N GLU A 273 -15.88 -22.15 -10.54
CA GLU A 273 -16.65 -22.36 -11.79
C GLU A 273 -17.86 -23.27 -11.57
N LYS A 274 -17.69 -24.36 -10.80
CA LYS A 274 -18.78 -25.28 -10.43
C LYS A 274 -19.79 -24.64 -9.46
N MET A 275 -19.43 -23.53 -8.82
CA MET A 275 -20.27 -22.78 -7.86
C MET A 275 -20.88 -21.50 -8.44
N ASP A 276 -20.62 -21.18 -9.72
CA ASP A 276 -21.01 -19.92 -10.35
C ASP A 276 -20.45 -18.67 -9.65
N ARG A 277 -19.27 -18.78 -9.04
CA ARG A 277 -18.56 -17.68 -8.36
C ARG A 277 -17.59 -16.97 -9.31
N SER A 278 -18.14 -16.25 -10.29
CA SER A 278 -17.35 -15.56 -11.32
C SER A 278 -16.37 -14.53 -10.76
N ASP A 279 -16.65 -13.96 -9.59
CA ASP A 279 -15.75 -13.08 -8.84
C ASP A 279 -14.46 -13.79 -8.41
N ILE A 280 -14.56 -15.05 -7.95
CA ILE A 280 -13.39 -15.85 -7.55
C ILE A 280 -12.67 -16.41 -8.78
N VAL A 281 -13.41 -16.84 -9.81
CA VAL A 281 -12.82 -17.26 -11.09
C VAL A 281 -11.97 -16.14 -11.69
N ALA A 282 -12.47 -14.91 -11.69
CA ALA A 282 -11.75 -13.72 -12.11
C ALA A 282 -10.41 -13.55 -11.39
N VAL A 283 -10.39 -13.64 -10.06
CA VAL A 283 -9.15 -13.49 -9.28
C VAL A 283 -8.17 -14.64 -9.52
N MET A 284 -8.64 -15.89 -9.47
CA MET A 284 -7.76 -17.04 -9.58
C MET A 284 -7.11 -17.15 -10.96
N ALA A 285 -7.81 -16.76 -12.03
CA ALA A 285 -7.28 -16.74 -13.39
C ALA A 285 -6.13 -15.74 -13.57
N LEU A 286 -6.07 -14.65 -12.78
CA LEU A 286 -4.95 -13.70 -12.82
C LEU A 286 -3.63 -14.36 -12.39
N PHE A 287 -3.66 -15.27 -11.42
CA PHE A 287 -2.48 -16.05 -11.02
C PHE A 287 -2.01 -17.04 -12.09
N GLU A 288 -2.86 -17.37 -13.06
CA GLU A 288 -2.52 -18.14 -14.26
C GLU A 288 -2.07 -17.24 -15.44
N GLY A 289 -1.99 -15.91 -15.23
CA GLY A 289 -1.67 -14.95 -16.28
C GLY A 289 -2.77 -14.80 -17.33
N ASN A 290 -4.04 -14.99 -16.93
CA ASN A 290 -5.19 -14.83 -17.80
C ASN A 290 -6.14 -13.75 -17.25
N PRO A 291 -6.14 -12.53 -17.80
CA PRO A 291 -7.05 -11.47 -17.37
C PRO A 291 -8.46 -11.61 -17.94
N ALA A 292 -8.71 -12.49 -18.90
CA ALA A 292 -10.00 -12.55 -19.60
C ALA A 292 -11.19 -12.79 -18.65
N PRO A 293 -11.13 -13.73 -17.67
CA PRO A 293 -12.23 -13.89 -16.72
C PRO A 293 -12.45 -12.66 -15.84
N TYR A 294 -11.40 -11.92 -15.49
CA TYR A 294 -11.53 -10.66 -14.75
C TYR A 294 -12.20 -9.56 -15.58
N LEU A 295 -11.77 -9.39 -16.83
CA LEU A 295 -12.37 -8.42 -17.76
C LEU A 295 -13.84 -8.76 -18.03
N GLN A 296 -14.16 -10.03 -18.24
CA GLN A 296 -15.54 -10.50 -18.45
C GLN A 296 -16.41 -10.29 -17.20
N TRP A 297 -15.92 -10.72 -16.04
CA TRP A 297 -16.60 -10.49 -14.77
C TRP A 297 -16.94 -9.02 -14.59
N TYR A 298 -16.03 -8.13 -14.96
CA TYR A 298 -16.24 -6.70 -14.88
C TYR A 298 -17.30 -6.19 -15.86
N MET A 299 -17.29 -6.65 -17.11
CA MET A 299 -18.29 -6.28 -18.12
C MET A 299 -19.71 -6.72 -17.70
N ASP A 300 -19.83 -7.84 -17.00
CA ASP A 300 -21.10 -8.40 -16.56
C ASP A 300 -21.68 -7.72 -15.31
N ARG A 301 -20.93 -6.81 -14.68
CA ARG A 301 -21.38 -6.15 -13.44
C ARG A 301 -22.55 -5.20 -13.69
N PRO A 302 -23.59 -5.27 -12.83
CA PRO A 302 -24.69 -4.32 -12.89
C PRO A 302 -24.19 -2.92 -12.52
N LYS A 303 -24.69 -1.90 -13.24
CA LYS A 303 -24.42 -0.47 -12.99
C LYS A 303 -23.00 0.02 -13.34
N GLU A 304 -22.17 -0.77 -14.02
CA GLU A 304 -20.92 -0.25 -14.59
C GLU A 304 -21.20 0.67 -15.79
N SER A 305 -20.39 1.73 -15.94
CA SER A 305 -20.47 2.68 -17.05
C SER A 305 -20.23 1.98 -18.41
N PRO A 306 -20.96 2.36 -19.48
CA PRO A 306 -20.71 1.83 -20.82
C PRO A 306 -19.26 1.98 -21.27
N ILE A 307 -18.62 3.11 -20.93
CA ILE A 307 -17.21 3.38 -21.24
C ILE A 307 -16.28 2.37 -20.57
N VAL A 308 -16.56 2.02 -19.31
CA VAL A 308 -15.72 1.09 -18.57
C VAL A 308 -15.89 -0.34 -19.11
N ARG A 309 -17.09 -0.73 -19.54
CA ARG A 309 -17.31 -2.02 -20.22
C ARG A 309 -16.59 -2.07 -21.56
N ALA A 310 -16.72 -1.01 -22.37
CA ALA A 310 -16.03 -0.90 -23.65
C ALA A 310 -14.50 -0.91 -23.47
N HIS A 311 -13.97 -0.27 -22.42
CA HIS A 311 -12.55 -0.38 -22.06
C HIS A 311 -12.14 -1.84 -21.82
N ALA A 312 -12.87 -2.56 -20.95
CA ALA A 312 -12.58 -3.96 -20.66
C ALA A 312 -12.66 -4.84 -21.91
N GLU A 313 -13.61 -4.57 -22.81
CA GLU A 313 -13.73 -5.26 -24.09
C GLU A 313 -12.54 -4.98 -25.00
N ILE A 314 -12.10 -3.73 -25.15
CA ILE A 314 -10.90 -3.37 -25.93
C ILE A 314 -9.69 -4.16 -25.43
N VAL A 315 -9.46 -4.17 -24.12
CA VAL A 315 -8.34 -4.91 -23.51
C VAL A 315 -8.47 -6.41 -23.79
N LEU A 316 -9.68 -6.98 -23.66
CA LEU A 316 -9.93 -8.39 -23.96
C LEU A 316 -9.59 -8.73 -25.42
N LYS A 317 -10.00 -7.90 -26.39
CA LYS A 317 -9.71 -8.10 -27.82
C LYS A 317 -8.21 -8.01 -28.12
N ARG A 318 -7.49 -7.09 -27.46
CA ARG A 318 -6.01 -7.01 -27.53
C ARG A 318 -5.36 -8.30 -27.03
N TRP A 319 -5.82 -8.84 -25.89
CA TRP A 319 -5.30 -10.11 -25.35
C TRP A 319 -5.60 -11.32 -26.24
N GLN A 320 -6.69 -11.27 -26.99
CA GLN A 320 -7.06 -12.25 -28.02
C GLN A 320 -6.31 -12.05 -29.36
N LEU A 321 -5.44 -11.04 -29.46
CA LEU A 321 -4.77 -10.63 -30.70
C LEU A 321 -5.74 -10.27 -31.84
N ASN A 322 -6.96 -9.87 -31.48
CA ASN A 322 -7.96 -9.37 -32.43
C ASN A 322 -7.83 -7.85 -32.58
N HIS A 323 -6.77 -7.44 -33.28
CA HIS A 323 -6.41 -6.03 -33.46
C HIS A 323 -7.47 -5.24 -34.22
N GLU A 324 -8.10 -5.85 -35.23
CA GLU A 324 -9.14 -5.20 -36.03
C GLU A 324 -10.34 -4.77 -35.16
N GLU A 325 -10.80 -5.67 -34.29
CA GLU A 325 -11.92 -5.39 -33.40
C GLU A 325 -11.53 -4.41 -32.29
N ALA A 326 -10.33 -4.55 -31.72
CA ALA A 326 -9.82 -3.58 -30.75
C ALA A 326 -9.74 -2.16 -31.33
N ASP A 327 -9.25 -2.01 -32.57
CA ASP A 327 -9.16 -0.74 -33.28
C ASP A 327 -10.54 -0.17 -33.65
N ARG A 328 -11.52 -1.04 -33.97
CA ARG A 328 -12.91 -0.63 -34.18
C ARG A 328 -13.51 -0.03 -32.91
N LEU A 329 -13.38 -0.71 -31.77
CA LEU A 329 -13.87 -0.24 -30.48
C LEU A 329 -13.13 1.02 -30.00
N MET A 330 -11.81 1.12 -30.23
CA MET A 330 -11.05 2.33 -29.93
C MET A 330 -11.48 3.53 -30.77
N ARG A 331 -11.91 3.34 -32.03
CA ARG A 331 -12.49 4.42 -32.84
C ARG A 331 -13.83 4.91 -32.28
N GLN A 332 -14.70 4.00 -31.85
CA GLN A 332 -15.95 4.36 -31.17
C GLN A 332 -15.67 5.12 -29.87
N MET A 333 -14.71 4.66 -29.07
CA MET A 333 -14.24 5.37 -27.87
C MET A 333 -13.72 6.79 -28.19
N ALA A 334 -13.07 6.97 -29.33
CA ALA A 334 -12.60 8.28 -29.78
C ALA A 334 -13.75 9.22 -30.18
N GLU A 335 -14.82 8.70 -30.77
CA GLU A 335 -16.04 9.45 -31.05
C GLU A 335 -16.69 9.95 -29.75
N GLU A 336 -16.80 9.09 -28.73
CA GLU A 336 -17.32 9.48 -27.40
C GLU A 336 -16.43 10.53 -26.71
N ALA A 337 -15.11 10.38 -26.81
CA ALA A 337 -14.15 11.34 -26.26
C ALA A 337 -14.18 12.72 -26.97
N ALA A 338 -14.58 12.74 -28.25
CA ALA A 338 -14.76 13.95 -29.05
C ALA A 338 -16.15 14.59 -28.87
N GLY A 339 -17.13 13.80 -28.42
CA GLY A 339 -18.50 14.23 -28.14
C GLY A 339 -18.62 15.17 -26.93
N GLY A 340 -19.87 15.53 -26.61
CA GLY A 340 -20.22 16.28 -25.40
C GLY A 340 -21.04 15.41 -24.44
N GLY A 341 -20.72 15.45 -23.14
CA GLY A 341 -21.44 14.68 -22.11
C GLY A 341 -20.55 14.24 -20.96
N ASP A 342 -21.16 13.61 -19.94
CA ASP A 342 -20.49 13.15 -18.72
C ASP A 342 -19.46 12.02 -19.00
N GLU A 343 -19.70 11.22 -20.05
CA GLU A 343 -18.88 10.08 -20.44
C GLU A 343 -17.57 10.48 -21.17
N ARG A 344 -17.50 11.71 -21.68
CA ARG A 344 -16.33 12.24 -22.42
C ARG A 344 -15.03 12.07 -21.65
N ARG A 345 -15.05 12.38 -20.35
CA ARG A 345 -13.85 12.29 -19.49
C ARG A 345 -13.38 10.85 -19.38
N GLU A 346 -14.28 9.91 -19.09
CA GLU A 346 -13.94 8.49 -18.99
C GLU A 346 -13.41 7.97 -20.34
N ALA A 347 -14.01 8.38 -21.46
CA ALA A 347 -13.60 7.96 -22.79
C ALA A 347 -12.18 8.44 -23.13
N MET A 348 -11.86 9.70 -22.84
CA MET A 348 -10.50 10.25 -22.98
C MET A 348 -9.48 9.45 -22.15
N LEU A 349 -9.79 9.18 -20.86
CA LEU A 349 -8.89 8.41 -19.99
C LEU A 349 -8.72 6.97 -20.48
N SER A 350 -9.80 6.35 -20.99
CA SER A 350 -9.77 5.02 -21.58
C SER A 350 -8.85 4.95 -22.81
N LEU A 351 -8.85 5.98 -23.66
CA LEU A 351 -7.93 6.07 -24.80
C LEU A 351 -6.47 6.14 -24.35
N LEU A 352 -6.15 6.92 -23.32
CA LEU A 352 -4.80 7.00 -22.76
C LEU A 352 -4.38 5.64 -22.15
N LEU A 353 -5.27 5.00 -21.39
CA LEU A 353 -5.06 3.67 -20.79
C LEU A 353 -5.03 2.53 -21.81
N ASN A 354 -5.41 2.77 -23.06
CA ASN A 354 -5.24 1.85 -24.19
C ASN A 354 -4.12 2.28 -25.16
N GLY A 355 -3.38 3.35 -24.84
CA GLY A 355 -2.23 3.80 -25.64
C GLY A 355 -2.59 4.57 -26.91
N ASN A 356 -3.85 4.93 -27.13
CA ASN A 356 -4.28 5.73 -28.27
C ASN A 356 -4.11 7.23 -27.98
N LEU A 357 -2.85 7.67 -27.88
CA LEU A 357 -2.52 9.05 -27.54
C LEU A 357 -2.97 10.07 -28.59
N LYS A 358 -2.99 9.65 -29.87
CA LYS A 358 -3.41 10.50 -30.99
C LYS A 358 -4.86 10.95 -30.84
N ALA A 359 -5.73 10.08 -30.31
CA ALA A 359 -7.13 10.42 -30.03
C ALA A 359 -7.33 10.99 -28.61
N GLY A 360 -6.60 10.48 -27.60
CA GLY A 360 -6.83 10.84 -26.20
C GLY A 360 -6.22 12.19 -25.76
N LEU A 361 -5.02 12.54 -26.24
CA LEU A 361 -4.34 13.76 -25.80
C LEU A 361 -4.96 15.06 -26.34
N PRO A 362 -5.35 15.19 -27.62
CA PRO A 362 -5.89 16.45 -28.13
C PRO A 362 -7.12 16.99 -27.37
N PRO A 363 -8.18 16.22 -27.08
CA PRO A 363 -9.33 16.75 -26.34
C PRO A 363 -8.99 17.06 -24.88
N LEU A 364 -8.04 16.32 -24.27
CA LEU A 364 -7.51 16.66 -22.94
C LEU A 364 -6.74 17.97 -22.97
N PHE A 365 -5.85 18.18 -23.94
CA PHE A 365 -5.02 19.38 -24.04
C PHE A 365 -5.85 20.63 -24.38
N GLN A 366 -6.94 20.47 -25.15
CA GLN A 366 -7.89 21.55 -25.42
C GLN A 366 -8.64 22.00 -24.16
N SER A 367 -8.98 21.08 -23.28
CA SER A 367 -9.72 21.38 -22.04
C SER A 367 -8.81 21.73 -20.86
N ASN A 368 -7.55 21.28 -20.88
CA ASN A 368 -6.61 21.44 -19.79
C ASN A 368 -5.19 21.68 -20.32
N LYS A 369 -4.77 22.95 -20.33
CA LYS A 369 -3.41 23.35 -20.74
C LYS A 369 -2.33 22.86 -19.77
N ASP A 370 -2.65 22.67 -18.51
CA ASP A 370 -1.69 22.25 -17.49
C ASP A 370 -1.31 20.78 -17.68
N ALA A 371 -2.29 19.95 -18.06
CA ALA A 371 -2.06 18.58 -18.49
C ALA A 371 -1.12 18.51 -19.71
N ALA A 372 -1.29 19.43 -20.67
CA ALA A 372 -0.43 19.53 -21.84
C ALA A 372 0.99 20.01 -21.50
N PHE A 373 1.10 21.04 -20.66
CA PHE A 373 2.38 21.53 -20.15
C PHE A 373 3.15 20.41 -19.43
N THR A 374 2.49 19.75 -18.48
CA THR A 374 3.06 18.66 -17.67
C THR A 374 3.49 17.50 -18.54
N TYR A 375 2.68 17.09 -19.52
CA TYR A 375 3.03 16.02 -20.46
C TYR A 375 4.33 16.32 -21.19
N TYR A 376 4.45 17.50 -21.82
CA TYR A 376 5.64 17.85 -22.61
C TYR A 376 6.88 18.05 -21.73
N GLU A 377 6.71 18.57 -20.51
CA GLU A 377 7.79 18.65 -19.53
C GLU A 377 8.31 17.24 -19.19
N THR A 378 7.41 16.31 -18.89
CA THR A 378 7.77 14.95 -18.47
C THR A 378 8.42 14.11 -19.58
N VAL A 379 8.08 14.33 -20.86
CA VAL A 379 8.72 13.62 -22.00
C VAL A 379 9.94 14.34 -22.58
N GLU A 380 10.52 15.25 -21.80
CA GLU A 380 11.70 16.05 -22.10
C GLU A 380 11.55 16.91 -23.38
N GLN A 381 10.42 17.62 -23.49
CA GLN A 381 10.14 18.56 -24.58
C GLN A 381 9.83 19.97 -24.03
N PRO A 382 10.78 20.61 -23.31
CA PRO A 382 10.53 21.87 -22.59
C PRO A 382 10.05 23.01 -23.49
N THR A 383 10.57 23.11 -24.72
CA THR A 383 10.13 24.12 -25.70
C THR A 383 8.65 23.99 -26.05
N LYS A 384 8.15 22.75 -26.19
CA LYS A 384 6.71 22.52 -26.44
C LYS A 384 5.88 22.80 -25.19
N ALA A 385 6.40 22.50 -24.00
CA ALA A 385 5.72 22.79 -22.74
C ALA A 385 5.39 24.29 -22.63
N VAL A 386 6.39 25.17 -22.79
CA VAL A 386 6.14 26.63 -22.73
C VAL A 386 5.30 27.14 -23.90
N GLN A 387 5.35 26.49 -25.07
CA GLN A 387 4.50 26.81 -26.22
C GLN A 387 3.01 26.62 -25.94
N VAL A 388 2.62 25.63 -25.12
CA VAL A 388 1.22 25.42 -24.71
C VAL A 388 0.62 26.66 -24.03
N LEU A 389 1.43 27.36 -23.24
CA LEU A 389 1.05 28.58 -22.54
C LEU A 389 1.20 29.84 -23.43
N GLY A 390 1.79 29.69 -24.60
CA GLY A 390 2.11 30.78 -25.52
C GLY A 390 3.32 31.61 -25.09
N TYR A 391 4.18 31.09 -24.21
CA TYR A 391 5.41 31.75 -23.78
C TYR A 391 6.53 31.42 -24.77
N VAL A 392 6.48 32.05 -25.95
CA VAL A 392 7.37 31.81 -27.10
C VAL A 392 7.82 33.14 -27.71
N GLY A 393 8.80 33.08 -28.61
CA GLY A 393 9.26 34.25 -29.35
C GLY A 393 10.53 34.90 -28.77
N THR A 394 10.79 36.14 -29.19
CA THR A 394 11.92 36.95 -28.71
C THR A 394 11.75 37.35 -27.25
N ALA A 395 12.80 37.91 -26.65
CA ALA A 395 12.74 38.43 -25.28
C ALA A 395 11.64 39.49 -25.13
N GLU A 396 11.44 40.34 -26.14
CA GLU A 396 10.39 41.36 -26.17
C GLU A 396 8.99 40.74 -26.23
N GLU A 397 8.78 39.72 -27.05
CA GLU A 397 7.48 39.02 -27.15
C GLU A 397 7.12 38.32 -25.84
N LYS A 398 8.09 37.66 -25.20
CA LYS A 398 7.95 37.07 -23.87
C LYS A 398 7.66 38.12 -22.79
N ALA A 399 8.33 39.27 -22.83
CA ALA A 399 8.08 40.38 -21.91
C ALA A 399 6.65 40.94 -22.09
N GLN A 400 6.19 41.11 -23.33
CA GLN A 400 4.81 41.52 -23.62
C GLN A 400 3.78 40.49 -23.12
N TRP A 401 4.08 39.20 -23.26
CA TRP A 401 3.23 38.12 -22.74
C TRP A 401 3.09 38.19 -21.21
N LEU A 402 4.19 38.49 -20.50
CA LEU A 402 4.19 38.66 -19.04
C LEU A 402 3.46 39.94 -18.65
N GLU A 403 3.74 41.07 -19.30
CA GLU A 403 3.13 42.36 -18.97
C GLU A 403 1.61 42.34 -19.14
N LYS A 404 1.09 41.64 -20.16
CA LYS A 404 -0.36 41.45 -20.31
C LYS A 404 -0.99 40.77 -19.08
N ARG A 405 -0.30 39.81 -18.48
CA ARG A 405 -0.77 39.09 -17.28
C ARG A 405 -0.61 39.93 -16.04
N TYR A 406 0.52 40.62 -15.89
CA TYR A 406 0.72 41.58 -14.81
C TYR A 406 -0.35 42.68 -14.82
N GLN A 407 -0.72 43.20 -16.00
CA GLN A 407 -1.77 44.18 -16.10
C GLN A 407 -3.12 43.62 -15.65
N ALA A 408 -3.50 42.41 -16.08
CA ALA A 408 -4.71 41.75 -15.59
C ALA A 408 -4.71 41.58 -14.05
N MET A 409 -3.56 41.29 -13.45
CA MET A 409 -3.42 41.20 -11.99
C MET A 409 -3.55 42.55 -11.29
N ARG A 410 -3.09 43.64 -11.92
CA ARG A 410 -3.25 45.01 -11.40
C ARG A 410 -4.68 45.53 -11.57
N ASP A 411 -5.37 45.08 -12.62
CA ASP A 411 -6.76 45.47 -12.88
C ASP A 411 -7.71 44.81 -11.87
N ASP A 412 -7.54 43.50 -11.60
CA ASP A 412 -8.30 42.79 -10.58
C ASP A 412 -7.49 41.59 -10.01
N TRP A 413 -6.97 41.74 -8.80
CA TRP A 413 -6.25 40.65 -8.14
C TRP A 413 -7.18 39.47 -7.76
N ALA A 414 -8.42 39.70 -7.36
CA ALA A 414 -9.28 38.59 -6.97
C ALA A 414 -9.62 37.70 -8.18
N ASP A 415 -9.84 38.30 -9.35
CA ASP A 415 -10.32 37.61 -10.56
C ASP A 415 -9.20 37.17 -11.55
N SER A 416 -7.93 37.40 -11.22
CA SER A 416 -6.76 37.08 -12.09
C SER A 416 -6.01 35.78 -11.70
N GLU A 417 -6.69 34.81 -11.08
CA GLU A 417 -6.09 33.55 -10.65
C GLU A 417 -5.42 32.77 -11.79
N LYS A 418 -6.07 32.75 -12.97
CA LYS A 418 -5.55 32.08 -14.16
C LYS A 418 -4.27 32.72 -14.67
N GLU A 419 -4.23 34.05 -14.80
CA GLU A 419 -3.06 34.80 -15.27
C GLU A 419 -1.90 34.66 -14.28
N ARG A 420 -2.20 34.70 -12.97
CA ARG A 420 -1.22 34.41 -11.92
C ARG A 420 -0.64 33.02 -12.07
N TYR A 421 -1.49 32.01 -12.15
CA TYR A 421 -1.06 30.61 -12.25
C TYR A 421 -0.15 30.38 -13.46
N GLN A 422 -0.46 30.98 -14.61
CA GLN A 422 0.38 30.90 -15.81
C GLN A 422 1.75 31.54 -15.62
N ALA A 423 1.81 32.73 -15.00
CA ALA A 423 3.08 33.40 -14.72
C ALA A 423 3.91 32.62 -13.69
N LEU A 424 3.27 32.07 -12.64
CA LEU A 424 3.91 31.20 -11.65
C LEU A 424 4.44 29.91 -12.29
N THR A 425 3.69 29.29 -13.20
CA THR A 425 4.14 28.09 -13.93
C THR A 425 5.41 28.37 -14.72
N ILE A 426 5.48 29.51 -15.42
CA ILE A 426 6.68 29.93 -16.15
C ILE A 426 7.84 30.26 -15.19
N ALA A 427 7.58 30.96 -14.08
CA ALA A 427 8.61 31.25 -13.08
C ALA A 427 9.23 29.96 -12.50
N SER A 428 8.38 29.00 -12.14
CA SER A 428 8.78 27.69 -11.65
C SER A 428 9.59 26.90 -12.69
N PHE A 429 9.13 26.92 -13.94
CA PHE A 429 9.82 26.28 -15.06
C PHE A 429 11.22 26.85 -15.26
N LEU A 430 11.34 28.18 -15.38
CA LEU A 430 12.63 28.86 -15.60
C LEU A 430 13.59 28.58 -14.44
N HIS A 431 13.11 28.66 -13.21
CA HIS A 431 13.94 28.33 -12.03
C HIS A 431 14.43 26.89 -12.05
N THR A 432 13.56 25.93 -12.36
CA THR A 432 13.92 24.50 -12.44
C THR A 432 14.89 24.22 -13.59
N ARG A 433 14.84 25.01 -14.67
CA ARG A 433 15.76 24.94 -15.81
C ARG A 433 17.07 25.71 -15.60
N GLY A 434 17.28 26.26 -14.40
CA GLY A 434 18.50 26.97 -14.01
C GLY A 434 18.54 28.45 -14.41
N GLU A 435 17.46 28.97 -15.00
CA GLU A 435 17.26 30.40 -15.29
C GLU A 435 16.65 31.12 -14.07
N SER A 436 17.25 30.91 -12.88
CA SER A 436 16.70 31.36 -11.60
C SER A 436 16.52 32.88 -11.51
N ALA A 437 17.38 33.66 -12.18
CA ALA A 437 17.24 35.12 -12.20
C ALA A 437 15.97 35.58 -12.94
N GLU A 438 15.64 34.95 -14.06
CA GLU A 438 14.42 35.25 -14.82
C GLU A 438 13.17 34.81 -14.05
N GLY A 439 13.20 33.60 -13.48
CA GLY A 439 12.11 33.08 -12.64
C GLY A 439 11.86 33.97 -11.42
N LEU A 440 12.92 34.41 -10.72
CA LEU A 440 12.81 35.34 -9.59
C LEU A 440 12.30 36.71 -10.03
N GLY A 441 12.73 37.22 -11.18
CA GLY A 441 12.24 38.50 -11.71
C GLY A 441 10.73 38.49 -11.94
N ILE A 442 10.17 37.38 -12.43
CA ILE A 442 8.71 37.19 -12.55
C ILE A 442 8.05 37.24 -11.18
N MET A 443 8.60 36.50 -10.21
CA MET A 443 8.08 36.48 -8.84
C MET A 443 8.12 37.84 -8.15
N GLU A 444 9.17 38.65 -8.40
CA GLU A 444 9.30 39.99 -7.86
C GLU A 444 8.19 40.91 -8.39
N GLN A 445 7.84 40.81 -9.67
CA GLN A 445 6.72 41.57 -10.24
C GLN A 445 5.38 41.16 -9.64
N ILE A 446 5.09 39.87 -9.54
CA ILE A 446 3.84 39.38 -8.93
C ILE A 446 3.76 39.81 -7.47
N SER A 447 4.86 39.72 -6.72
CA SER A 447 4.96 40.16 -5.33
C SER A 447 4.71 41.66 -5.15
N ALA A 448 5.24 42.49 -6.07
CA ALA A 448 5.00 43.93 -6.07
C ALA A 448 3.52 44.25 -6.29
N ILE A 449 2.85 43.55 -7.21
CA ILE A 449 1.41 43.69 -7.47
C ILE A 449 0.61 43.27 -6.22
N ALA A 450 0.86 42.08 -5.68
CA ALA A 450 0.21 41.59 -4.46
C ALA A 450 0.39 42.55 -3.27
N SER A 451 1.57 43.16 -3.15
CA SER A 451 1.85 44.18 -2.13
C SER A 451 1.02 45.45 -2.33
N GLY A 452 0.80 45.86 -3.58
CA GLY A 452 -0.02 47.03 -3.92
C GLY A 452 -1.49 46.86 -3.51
N GLU A 453 -1.99 45.63 -3.58
CA GLU A 453 -3.34 45.25 -3.15
C GLU A 453 -3.52 45.16 -1.62
N GLY A 454 -2.42 45.21 -0.87
CA GLY A 454 -2.42 45.23 0.58
C GLY A 454 -1.62 44.10 1.22
N HIS A 455 -1.14 44.36 2.44
CA HIS A 455 -0.23 43.44 3.14
C HIS A 455 -0.84 42.05 3.41
N THR A 456 -2.15 41.97 3.66
CA THR A 456 -2.84 40.68 3.86
C THR A 456 -2.85 39.84 2.58
N ASN A 457 -3.12 40.45 1.42
CA ASN A 457 -3.10 39.74 0.12
C ASN A 457 -1.70 39.25 -0.22
N TRP A 458 -0.68 40.04 0.10
CA TRP A 458 0.71 39.64 -0.07
C TRP A 458 1.11 38.45 0.84
N LEU A 459 0.69 38.46 2.10
CA LEU A 459 0.94 37.33 3.03
C LEU A 459 0.24 36.05 2.56
N GLU A 460 -1.01 36.15 2.10
CA GLU A 460 -1.74 35.02 1.53
C GLU A 460 -1.06 34.50 0.25
N PHE A 461 -0.58 35.41 -0.60
CA PHE A 461 0.17 35.06 -1.81
C PHE A 461 1.40 34.21 -1.49
N ILE A 462 2.29 34.67 -0.58
CA ILE A 462 3.51 33.91 -0.27
C ILE A 462 3.22 32.57 0.41
N GLY A 463 2.17 32.48 1.22
CA GLY A 463 1.80 31.24 1.90
C GLY A 463 1.25 30.19 0.95
N ARG A 464 0.42 30.59 -0.03
CA ARG A 464 -0.13 29.69 -1.05
C ARG A 464 0.93 29.10 -2.00
N LEU A 465 2.13 29.67 -2.08
CA LEU A 465 3.20 29.11 -2.92
C LEU A 465 3.69 27.75 -2.42
N ASN A 466 3.53 27.45 -1.12
CA ASN A 466 3.79 26.12 -0.58
C ASN A 466 2.81 25.08 -1.13
N ASP A 467 1.52 25.43 -1.25
CA ASP A 467 0.48 24.53 -1.78
C ASP A 467 0.71 24.15 -3.25
N LEU A 468 1.34 25.06 -4.02
CA LEU A 468 1.74 24.80 -5.41
C LEU A 468 3.03 23.97 -5.50
N GLY A 469 3.83 23.94 -4.42
CA GLY A 469 5.01 23.10 -4.26
C GLY A 469 6.19 23.43 -5.17
N GLY A 470 7.20 22.55 -5.13
CA GLY A 470 8.39 22.63 -5.98
C GLY A 470 9.20 23.92 -5.79
N SER A 471 9.75 24.45 -6.88
CA SER A 471 10.60 25.65 -6.85
C SER A 471 9.87 26.94 -6.47
N LEU A 472 8.54 26.99 -6.57
CA LEU A 472 7.77 28.17 -6.17
C LEU A 472 7.89 28.44 -4.68
N TYR A 473 8.01 27.39 -3.88
CA TYR A 473 8.15 27.54 -2.44
C TYR A 473 9.50 28.17 -2.08
N GLU A 474 10.60 27.70 -2.69
CA GLU A 474 11.93 28.34 -2.55
C GLU A 474 11.90 29.82 -2.96
N LEU A 475 11.26 30.13 -4.10
CA LEU A 475 11.10 31.50 -4.58
C LEU A 475 10.32 32.39 -3.58
N ALA A 476 9.37 31.84 -2.83
CA ALA A 476 8.64 32.57 -1.78
C ALA A 476 9.58 33.15 -0.72
N PHE A 477 10.60 32.40 -0.32
CA PHE A 477 11.62 32.85 0.64
C PHE A 477 12.44 34.01 0.07
N PHE A 478 12.88 33.92 -1.19
CA PHE A 478 13.64 35.00 -1.82
C PHE A 478 12.83 36.29 -1.92
N ILE A 479 11.53 36.19 -2.18
CA ILE A 479 10.62 37.33 -2.19
C ILE A 479 10.39 37.89 -0.78
N ALA A 480 10.25 37.03 0.22
CA ALA A 480 10.07 37.44 1.61
C ALA A 480 11.24 38.29 2.14
N THR A 481 12.47 38.04 1.67
CA THR A 481 13.66 38.84 2.05
C THR A 481 13.48 40.33 1.81
N LYS A 482 12.69 40.73 0.80
CA LYS A 482 12.45 42.13 0.44
C LYS A 482 11.56 42.87 1.44
N LYS A 483 10.80 42.16 2.28
CA LYS A 483 9.93 42.75 3.31
C LYS A 483 10.53 42.70 4.72
N LEU A 484 11.57 41.89 4.91
CA LEU A 484 12.27 41.71 6.18
C LEU A 484 13.44 42.71 6.29
N THR A 485 13.12 43.98 6.56
CA THR A 485 14.10 45.06 6.66
C THR A 485 14.54 45.31 8.10
N PRO A 486 15.65 46.03 8.36
CA PRO A 486 16.03 46.40 9.73
C PRO A 486 14.92 47.14 10.49
N ASP A 487 14.08 47.90 9.79
CA ASP A 487 13.00 48.71 10.37
C ASP A 487 11.64 47.99 10.45
N SER A 488 11.52 46.77 9.93
CA SER A 488 10.27 46.00 10.00
C SER A 488 9.93 45.64 11.45
N LYS A 489 8.63 45.57 11.77
CA LYS A 489 8.18 45.23 13.13
C LYS A 489 8.21 43.72 13.32
N GLU A 490 8.67 43.27 14.49
CA GLU A 490 8.73 41.84 14.83
C GLU A 490 7.39 41.12 14.63
N ARG A 491 6.27 41.79 14.95
CA ARG A 491 4.93 41.23 14.71
C ARG A 491 4.67 40.93 13.23
N ASP A 492 5.12 41.78 12.33
CA ASP A 492 4.93 41.60 10.89
C ASP A 492 5.91 40.55 10.34
N ASP A 493 7.13 40.50 10.87
CA ASP A 493 8.13 39.47 10.55
C ASP A 493 7.64 38.07 10.92
N LEU A 494 7.07 37.92 12.13
CA LEU A 494 6.49 36.65 12.58
C LEU A 494 5.29 36.22 11.72
N ARG A 495 4.50 37.17 11.21
CA ARG A 495 3.44 36.83 10.24
C ARG A 495 4.00 36.26 8.95
N ILE A 496 5.13 36.79 8.46
CA ILE A 496 5.82 36.25 7.27
C ILE A 496 6.28 34.81 7.56
N VAL A 497 6.93 34.59 8.70
CA VAL A 497 7.37 33.25 9.13
C VAL A 497 6.17 32.29 9.19
N SER A 498 5.08 32.65 9.86
CA SER A 498 3.90 31.79 9.96
C SER A 498 3.24 31.49 8.61
N HIS A 499 3.23 32.42 7.65
CA HIS A 499 2.67 32.13 6.32
C HIS A 499 3.58 31.22 5.49
N LEU A 500 4.90 31.34 5.64
CA LEU A 500 5.84 30.47 4.95
C LEU A 500 5.81 29.05 5.50
N PHE A 501 5.75 28.86 6.83
CA PHE A 501 5.88 27.54 7.47
C PHE A 501 4.54 26.90 7.89
N GLY A 502 3.44 27.65 7.86
CA GLY A 502 2.12 27.19 8.31
C GLY A 502 1.86 27.42 9.80
N GLU A 503 0.76 26.86 10.29
CA GLU A 503 0.38 26.93 11.70
C GLU A 503 1.27 26.01 12.54
N GLY A 504 2.15 26.59 13.34
CA GLY A 504 3.03 25.87 14.25
C GLY A 504 3.97 26.81 15.00
N ASP A 505 4.42 26.39 16.17
CA ASP A 505 5.25 27.23 17.03
C ASP A 505 6.77 27.00 16.85
N SER A 506 7.17 25.93 16.14
CA SER A 506 8.58 25.55 15.96
C SER A 506 9.34 26.59 15.12
N ALA A 507 8.85 26.90 13.91
CA ALA A 507 9.50 27.89 13.04
C ALA A 507 9.60 29.29 13.68
N PRO A 508 8.58 29.84 14.37
CA PRO A 508 8.71 31.07 15.16
C PRO A 508 9.77 30.99 16.27
N ARG A 509 9.85 29.89 17.03
CA ARG A 509 10.89 29.73 18.06
C ARG A 509 12.29 29.66 17.46
N LEU A 510 12.45 28.92 16.37
CA LEU A 510 13.72 28.83 15.64
C LEU A 510 14.09 30.19 15.02
N TRP A 511 13.13 30.95 14.48
CA TRP A 511 13.36 32.32 14.03
C TRP A 511 13.99 33.20 15.12
N HIS A 512 13.48 33.12 16.35
CA HIS A 512 14.06 33.85 17.48
C HIS A 512 15.44 33.32 17.88
N LEU A 513 15.64 32.00 17.90
CA LEU A 513 16.96 31.42 18.19
C LEU A 513 18.04 31.92 17.21
N LEU A 514 17.67 31.99 15.93
CA LEU A 514 18.55 32.42 14.85
C LEU A 514 18.93 33.90 14.93
N GLU A 515 18.24 34.73 15.72
CA GLU A 515 18.62 36.12 15.94
C GLU A 515 20.02 36.28 16.54
N SER A 516 20.41 35.34 17.40
CA SER A 516 21.73 35.33 18.02
C SER A 516 22.86 34.99 17.04
N LEU A 517 22.53 34.35 15.90
CA LEU A 517 23.46 33.92 14.87
C LEU A 517 23.51 34.89 13.70
N GLU A 518 22.34 35.37 13.25
CA GLU A 518 22.21 36.27 12.10
C GLU A 518 21.23 37.40 12.43
N LYS A 519 21.76 38.62 12.52
CA LYS A 519 20.98 39.83 12.84
C LYS A 519 20.24 40.37 11.62
N ASP A 520 20.75 40.12 10.42
CA ASP A 520 20.10 40.51 9.18
C ASP A 520 18.88 39.62 8.94
N LYS A 521 17.68 40.18 9.13
CA LYS A 521 16.40 39.47 9.00
C LYS A 521 16.21 38.83 7.61
N ALA A 522 16.71 39.47 6.55
CA ALA A 522 16.63 38.95 5.19
C ALA A 522 17.51 37.70 5.01
N LYS A 523 18.69 37.66 5.63
CA LYS A 523 19.53 36.44 5.64
C LYS A 523 18.99 35.39 6.59
N ARG A 524 18.43 35.81 7.73
CA ARG A 524 17.86 34.90 8.73
C ARG A 524 16.73 34.04 8.16
N ILE A 525 15.85 34.60 7.33
CA ILE A 525 14.75 33.81 6.73
C ILE A 525 15.27 32.77 5.73
N ILE A 526 16.37 33.08 5.04
CA ILE A 526 17.06 32.13 4.14
C ILE A 526 17.69 31.01 4.94
N LEU A 527 18.35 31.32 6.07
CA LEU A 527 18.89 30.29 6.98
C LEU A 527 17.79 29.41 7.57
N LEU A 528 16.65 29.99 7.96
CA LEU A 528 15.50 29.23 8.45
C LEU A 528 14.90 28.34 7.36
N GLY A 529 14.75 28.87 6.14
CA GLY A 529 14.32 28.08 4.98
C GLY A 529 15.29 26.93 4.67
N ALA A 530 16.59 27.16 4.73
CA ALA A 530 17.62 26.14 4.54
C ALA A 530 17.64 25.11 5.70
N LEU A 531 17.33 25.53 6.92
CA LEU A 531 17.21 24.64 8.08
C LEU A 531 16.10 23.59 7.86
N TYR A 532 14.98 23.98 7.25
CA TYR A 532 13.90 23.06 6.87
C TYR A 532 14.07 22.41 5.49
N GLY A 533 15.10 22.80 4.72
CA GLY A 533 15.36 22.28 3.38
C GLY A 533 14.67 23.03 2.23
N PHE A 534 13.76 23.96 2.52
CA PHE A 534 12.98 24.67 1.50
C PHE A 534 13.78 25.66 0.66
N VAL A 535 14.95 26.07 1.14
CA VAL A 535 15.87 26.95 0.41
C VAL A 535 17.21 26.26 0.24
N HIS A 536 17.71 26.25 -1.00
CA HIS A 536 19.04 25.72 -1.28
C HIS A 536 20.12 26.66 -0.74
N LEU A 537 21.06 26.08 -0.01
CA LEU A 537 22.30 26.72 0.42
C LEU A 537 23.48 25.83 0.01
N GLU A 538 24.60 26.44 -0.36
CA GLU A 538 25.84 25.71 -0.65
C GLU A 538 26.22 24.82 0.54
N ASP A 539 26.64 23.58 0.28
CA ASP A 539 26.82 22.57 1.33
C ASP A 539 27.83 23.00 2.42
N GLU A 540 28.93 23.65 2.02
CA GLU A 540 29.92 24.18 2.97
C GLU A 540 29.32 25.22 3.93
N LYS A 541 28.49 26.13 3.39
CA LYS A 541 27.81 27.17 4.17
C LYS A 541 26.74 26.55 5.08
N LEU A 542 25.99 25.57 4.58
CA LEU A 542 24.97 24.87 5.35
C LEU A 542 25.58 24.10 6.52
N ARG A 543 26.67 23.36 6.30
CA ARG A 543 27.36 22.62 7.38
C ARG A 543 27.87 23.57 8.46
N ALA A 544 28.56 24.64 8.06
CA ALA A 544 29.05 25.65 9.00
C ALA A 544 27.90 26.25 9.84
N PHE A 545 26.77 26.57 9.18
CA PHE A 545 25.58 27.06 9.85
C PHE A 545 24.99 26.04 10.84
N LEU A 546 24.83 24.77 10.44
CA LEU A 546 24.26 23.73 11.31
C LEU A 546 25.16 23.46 12.52
N GLU A 547 26.48 23.47 12.35
CA GLU A 547 27.44 23.31 13.46
C GLU A 547 27.36 24.46 14.47
N GLU A 548 27.19 25.68 14.01
CA GLU A 548 27.03 26.85 14.88
C GLU A 548 25.68 26.84 15.61
N LEU A 549 24.62 26.45 14.90
CA LEU A 549 23.28 26.29 15.47
C LEU A 549 23.23 25.21 16.55
N GLU A 550 23.92 24.09 16.36
CA GLU A 550 23.99 23.02 17.35
C GLU A 550 24.65 23.50 18.66
N LYS A 551 25.74 24.28 18.56
CA LYS A 551 26.38 24.89 19.74
C LYS A 551 25.40 25.80 20.48
N LYS A 552 24.67 26.64 19.75
CA LYS A 552 23.65 27.54 20.33
C LYS A 552 22.47 26.82 20.95
N ALA A 553 22.04 25.70 20.36
CA ALA A 553 20.99 24.87 20.92
C ALA A 553 21.41 24.23 22.25
N GLY A 554 22.69 23.84 22.38
CA GLY A 554 23.26 23.32 23.62
C GLY A 554 23.30 24.33 24.78
N GLU A 555 23.31 25.64 24.47
CA GLU A 555 23.32 26.74 25.44
C GLU A 555 21.91 27.14 25.94
N GLN A 556 20.84 26.60 25.35
CA GLN A 556 19.46 27.01 25.67
C GLN A 556 18.96 26.44 27.00
N GLU A 557 18.25 27.27 27.78
CA GLU A 557 17.57 26.84 29.00
C GLU A 557 16.45 25.83 28.71
N ALA A 558 15.66 26.07 27.64
CA ALA A 558 14.62 25.17 27.16
C ALA A 558 15.15 24.08 26.22
N ARG A 559 16.27 23.45 26.57
CA ARG A 559 17.04 22.55 25.70
C ARG A 559 16.20 21.46 25.01
N VAL A 560 15.28 20.81 25.73
CA VAL A 560 14.43 19.74 25.16
C VAL A 560 13.52 20.29 24.05
N GLN A 561 12.91 21.47 24.25
CA GLN A 561 12.05 22.08 23.25
C GLN A 561 12.85 22.50 22.03
N THR A 562 14.02 23.12 22.22
CA THR A 562 14.89 23.51 21.11
C THR A 562 15.34 22.31 20.29
N LEU A 563 15.75 21.21 20.93
CA LEU A 563 16.12 19.97 20.23
C LEU A 563 14.93 19.36 19.47
N ALA A 564 13.71 19.44 20.02
CA ALA A 564 12.51 18.97 19.34
C ALA A 564 12.16 19.84 18.11
N ASP A 565 12.32 21.16 18.21
CA ASP A 565 12.11 22.09 17.09
C ASP A 565 13.15 21.84 15.98
N LEU A 566 14.42 21.63 16.34
CA LEU A 566 15.47 21.26 15.39
C LEU A 566 15.24 19.89 14.76
N LEU A 567 14.69 18.94 15.52
CA LEU A 567 14.31 17.64 14.98
C LEU A 567 13.27 17.84 13.89
N GLU A 568 12.17 18.56 14.16
CA GLU A 568 11.11 18.84 13.17
C GLU A 568 11.69 19.42 11.87
N ALA A 569 12.61 20.38 11.97
CA ALA A 569 13.26 20.95 10.80
C ALA A 569 14.15 19.94 10.04
N ALA A 570 14.87 19.06 10.75
CA ALA A 570 15.64 17.98 10.15
C ALA A 570 14.75 16.92 9.48
N GLU A 571 13.58 16.59 10.05
CA GLU A 571 12.60 15.69 9.43
C GLU A 571 12.02 16.32 8.15
N ALA A 572 11.68 17.61 8.17
CA ALA A 572 11.18 18.34 7.00
C ALA A 572 12.21 18.36 5.85
N ARG A 573 13.51 18.48 6.17
CA ARG A 573 14.61 18.40 5.21
C ARG A 573 14.95 16.97 4.76
N ASP A 574 14.37 15.96 5.40
CA ASP A 574 14.67 14.53 5.22
C ASP A 574 16.13 14.17 5.55
N ASP A 575 16.72 14.86 6.54
CA ASP A 575 18.11 14.66 6.99
C ASP A 575 18.16 13.59 8.11
N ALA A 576 18.09 12.32 7.70
CA ALA A 576 17.96 11.21 8.64
C ALA A 576 19.11 11.10 9.65
N LYS A 577 20.33 11.48 9.27
CA LYS A 577 21.50 11.48 10.16
C LYS A 577 21.39 12.55 11.24
N ALA A 578 20.97 13.77 10.89
CA ALA A 578 20.71 14.82 11.88
C ALA A 578 19.54 14.44 12.79
N SER A 579 18.43 13.94 12.23
CA SER A 579 17.27 13.50 13.01
C SER A 579 17.63 12.38 14.00
N LEU A 580 18.44 11.40 13.58
CA LEU A 580 18.88 10.33 14.45
C LEU A 580 19.73 10.86 15.62
N LYS A 581 20.70 11.73 15.32
CA LYS A 581 21.55 12.37 16.35
C LYS A 581 20.70 13.16 17.36
N LEU A 582 19.73 13.93 16.88
CA LEU A 582 18.82 14.71 17.73
C LEU A 582 17.94 13.81 18.60
N LEU A 583 17.43 12.69 18.05
CA LEU A 583 16.65 11.71 18.80
C LEU A 583 17.47 10.99 19.87
N GLU A 584 18.72 10.63 19.58
CA GLU A 584 19.65 10.04 20.56
C GLU A 584 19.99 11.02 21.70
N GLU A 585 20.02 12.33 21.45
CA GLU A 585 20.17 13.33 22.51
C GLU A 585 18.87 13.56 23.28
N LEU A 586 17.73 13.65 22.59
CA LEU A 586 16.42 13.81 23.20
C LEU A 586 16.09 12.67 24.15
N ILE A 587 16.42 11.42 23.80
CA ILE A 587 16.11 10.25 24.64
C ILE A 587 16.89 10.23 25.96
N LYS A 588 18.09 10.83 26.00
CA LYS A 588 18.86 11.01 27.25
C LYS A 588 18.18 11.98 28.21
N LEU A 589 17.31 12.83 27.69
CA LEU A 589 16.54 13.85 28.41
C LEU A 589 15.05 13.47 28.55
N ASP A 590 14.66 12.28 28.07
CA ASP A 590 13.26 11.89 27.85
C ASP A 590 12.62 11.31 29.11
N ALA A 591 12.19 12.20 30.01
CA ALA A 591 11.46 11.82 31.21
C ALA A 591 10.12 11.12 30.91
N ASP A 592 9.54 11.33 29.72
CA ASP A 592 8.20 10.85 29.34
C ASP A 592 8.23 9.67 28.34
N GLU A 593 9.41 9.14 28.02
CA GLU A 593 9.63 8.06 27.04
C GLU A 593 8.96 8.25 25.66
N LYS A 594 8.74 9.50 25.24
CA LYS A 594 7.96 9.81 24.03
C LYS A 594 8.72 9.55 22.73
N TRP A 595 10.06 9.51 22.77
CA TRP A 595 10.89 9.47 21.55
C TRP A 595 11.28 8.05 21.10
N GLY A 596 11.17 7.04 21.97
CA GLY A 596 11.68 5.69 21.71
C GLY A 596 11.14 5.05 20.41
N LYS A 597 9.83 5.18 20.15
CA LYS A 597 9.19 4.67 18.92
C LYS A 597 9.70 5.35 17.66
N LYS A 598 9.94 6.67 17.72
CA LYS A 598 10.48 7.45 16.61
C LYS A 598 11.94 7.08 16.36
N LEU A 599 12.75 6.97 17.42
CA LEU A 599 14.16 6.54 17.33
C LEU A 599 14.29 5.16 16.67
N ALA A 600 13.45 4.19 17.07
CA ALA A 600 13.43 2.85 16.48
C ALA A 600 13.16 2.90 14.96
N ALA A 601 12.22 3.74 14.52
CA ALA A 601 11.93 3.93 13.09
C ALA A 601 13.12 4.54 12.34
N TYR A 602 13.80 5.54 12.91
CA TYR A 602 14.96 6.17 12.28
C TYR A 602 16.17 5.24 12.15
N TYR A 603 16.41 4.35 13.12
CA TYR A 603 17.41 3.28 12.95
C TYR A 603 17.08 2.41 11.73
N GLY A 604 15.82 2.04 11.53
CA GLY A 604 15.37 1.34 10.32
C GLY A 604 15.57 2.16 9.04
N TYR A 605 15.27 3.47 9.07
CA TYR A 605 15.44 4.35 7.91
C TYR A 605 16.90 4.40 7.45
N VAL A 606 17.86 4.56 8.36
CA VAL A 606 19.29 4.57 8.03
C VAL A 606 19.91 3.18 7.86
N SER A 607 19.09 2.13 7.87
CA SER A 607 19.48 0.72 7.74
C SER A 607 20.40 0.22 8.85
N ASP A 608 20.28 0.76 10.07
CA ASP A 608 20.92 0.24 11.29
C ASP A 608 19.98 -0.78 11.95
N TRP A 609 19.90 -1.97 11.33
CA TRP A 609 18.92 -3.00 11.67
C TRP A 609 19.10 -3.57 13.08
N GLU A 610 20.34 -3.65 13.58
CA GLU A 610 20.62 -4.14 14.93
C GLU A 610 20.08 -3.19 16.00
N LYS A 611 20.35 -1.89 15.89
CA LYS A 611 19.79 -0.92 16.83
C LYS A 611 18.27 -0.82 16.72
N ALA A 612 17.74 -0.91 15.50
CA ALA A 612 16.29 -0.96 15.28
C ALA A 612 15.66 -2.18 15.99
N ALA A 613 16.26 -3.38 15.87
CA ALA A 613 15.80 -4.59 16.53
C ALA A 613 15.81 -4.45 18.05
N VAL A 614 16.90 -3.93 18.63
CA VAL A 614 17.01 -3.71 20.08
C VAL A 614 15.97 -2.71 20.59
N SER A 615 15.77 -1.60 19.90
CA SER A 615 14.78 -0.59 20.29
C SER A 615 13.34 -1.12 20.17
N LEU A 616 13.02 -1.83 19.09
CA LEU A 616 11.70 -2.44 18.90
C LEU A 616 11.41 -3.52 19.93
N ARG A 617 12.40 -4.34 20.31
CA ARG A 617 12.27 -5.32 21.38
C ARG A 617 11.86 -4.67 22.70
N SER A 618 12.54 -3.58 23.09
CA SER A 618 12.22 -2.85 24.32
C SER A 618 10.80 -2.25 24.30
N ILE A 619 10.33 -1.79 23.14
CA ILE A 619 8.94 -1.32 22.97
C ILE A 619 7.95 -2.48 23.15
N LEU A 620 8.24 -3.63 22.54
CA LEU A 620 7.38 -4.81 22.58
C LEU A 620 7.35 -5.52 23.95
N GLU A 621 8.39 -5.37 24.77
CA GLU A 621 8.35 -5.82 26.17
C GLU A 621 7.26 -5.09 26.98
N LYS A 622 7.00 -3.82 26.66
CA LYS A 622 5.96 -3.00 27.28
C LYS A 622 4.60 -3.15 26.58
N GLU A 623 4.62 -3.36 25.27
CA GLU A 623 3.43 -3.47 24.41
C GLU A 623 3.41 -4.79 23.60
N PRO A 624 3.33 -5.96 24.25
CA PRO A 624 3.53 -7.26 23.60
C PRO A 624 2.47 -7.62 22.55
N THR A 625 1.31 -6.96 22.59
CA THR A 625 0.20 -7.18 21.64
C THR A 625 0.12 -6.13 20.54
N ASN A 626 1.11 -5.23 20.43
CA ASN A 626 1.13 -4.20 19.39
C ASN A 626 1.54 -4.81 18.03
N LEU A 627 0.54 -5.28 17.28
CA LEU A 627 0.73 -5.98 16.00
C LEU A 627 1.52 -5.16 14.96
N ARG A 628 1.38 -3.84 14.95
CA ARG A 628 2.16 -2.97 14.06
C ARG A 628 3.65 -3.09 14.35
N TYR A 629 4.06 -2.97 15.62
CA TYR A 629 5.47 -3.08 15.97
C TYR A 629 5.98 -4.52 15.91
N LEU A 630 5.13 -5.53 16.12
CA LEU A 630 5.51 -6.93 15.86
C LEU A 630 5.82 -7.16 14.38
N ALA A 631 5.01 -6.60 13.48
CA ALA A 631 5.23 -6.69 12.03
C ALA A 631 6.53 -6.02 11.61
N VAL A 632 6.75 -4.76 12.06
CA VAL A 632 8.00 -4.04 11.80
C VAL A 632 9.20 -4.78 12.41
N TYR A 633 9.08 -5.29 13.64
CA TYR A 633 10.16 -6.03 14.32
C TYR A 633 10.52 -7.33 13.60
N GLY A 634 9.52 -8.12 13.19
CA GLY A 634 9.73 -9.32 12.39
C GLY A 634 10.49 -9.01 11.09
N GLY A 635 10.08 -7.96 10.38
CA GLY A 635 10.77 -7.54 9.16
C GLY A 635 12.18 -6.98 9.41
N VAL A 636 12.38 -6.18 10.48
CA VAL A 636 13.72 -5.71 10.88
C VAL A 636 14.65 -6.87 11.22
N LEU A 637 14.15 -7.92 11.89
CA LEU A 637 14.94 -9.12 12.17
C LEU A 637 15.37 -9.86 10.90
N VAL A 638 14.52 -9.94 9.88
CA VAL A 638 14.92 -10.46 8.55
C VAL A 638 16.06 -9.63 7.99
N ARG A 639 15.94 -8.30 8.06
CA ARG A 639 16.95 -7.36 7.55
C ARG A 639 18.26 -7.35 8.33
N ALA A 640 18.24 -7.81 9.57
CA ALA A 640 19.41 -8.03 10.42
C ALA A 640 20.03 -9.43 10.23
N ASP A 641 19.62 -10.20 9.23
CA ASP A 641 20.03 -11.61 9.02
C ASP A 641 19.70 -12.54 10.21
N ARG A 642 18.65 -12.22 10.96
CA ARG A 642 18.15 -12.98 12.13
C ARG A 642 16.83 -13.68 11.83
N THR A 643 16.77 -14.39 10.71
CA THR A 643 15.55 -15.00 10.15
C THR A 643 14.89 -16.02 11.09
N GLU A 644 15.65 -16.77 11.88
CA GLU A 644 15.07 -17.70 12.86
C GLU A 644 14.29 -16.96 13.95
N GLU A 645 14.78 -15.81 14.41
CA GLU A 645 14.09 -14.99 15.40
C GLU A 645 12.87 -14.26 14.82
N SER A 646 12.84 -14.00 13.51
CA SER A 646 11.72 -13.30 12.86
C SER A 646 10.48 -14.17 12.70
N ALA A 647 10.63 -15.51 12.70
CA ALA A 647 9.55 -16.45 12.49
C ALA A 647 8.38 -16.23 13.47
N ARG A 648 8.66 -16.20 14.78
CA ARG A 648 7.62 -16.07 15.81
C ARG A 648 6.84 -14.74 15.76
N PRO A 649 7.49 -13.56 15.65
CA PRO A 649 6.76 -12.30 15.46
C PRO A 649 5.88 -12.30 14.21
N LEU A 650 6.40 -12.77 13.07
CA LEU A 650 5.64 -12.77 11.80
C LEU A 650 4.48 -13.78 11.82
N GLU A 651 4.68 -14.95 12.42
CA GLU A 651 3.61 -15.94 12.65
C GLU A 651 2.52 -15.37 13.57
N THR A 652 2.89 -14.67 14.65
CA THR A 652 1.93 -14.01 15.55
C THR A 652 1.11 -12.98 14.79
N VAL A 653 1.77 -12.15 13.99
CA VAL A 653 1.13 -11.15 13.12
C VAL A 653 0.16 -11.82 12.15
N GLU A 654 0.55 -12.95 11.57
CA GLU A 654 -0.28 -13.74 10.67
C GLU A 654 -1.51 -14.32 11.36
N ILE A 655 -1.37 -14.94 12.53
CA ILE A 655 -2.48 -15.48 13.33
C ILE A 655 -3.52 -14.40 13.61
N PHE A 656 -3.08 -13.24 14.09
CA PHE A 656 -3.97 -12.13 14.45
C PHE A 656 -4.51 -11.36 13.25
N SER A 657 -4.00 -11.61 12.05
CA SER A 657 -4.57 -11.10 10.82
C SER A 657 -5.91 -11.75 10.50
N LEU A 658 -6.06 -13.05 10.84
CA LEU A 658 -7.24 -13.88 10.51
C LEU A 658 -7.63 -13.82 9.02
N ASP A 659 -6.67 -13.54 8.14
CA ASP A 659 -6.85 -13.26 6.72
C ASP A 659 -7.89 -12.14 6.41
N GLU A 660 -8.09 -11.21 7.35
CA GLU A 660 -8.97 -10.04 7.18
C GLU A 660 -8.32 -9.02 6.23
N PRO A 661 -9.00 -8.55 5.15
CA PRO A 661 -8.39 -7.69 4.14
C PRO A 661 -7.71 -6.44 4.69
N ILE A 662 -8.38 -5.69 5.56
CA ILE A 662 -7.81 -4.47 6.15
C ILE A 662 -6.60 -4.77 7.04
N ARG A 663 -6.59 -5.92 7.74
CA ARG A 663 -5.49 -6.31 8.63
C ARG A 663 -4.29 -6.75 7.81
N LEU A 664 -4.50 -7.65 6.85
CA LEU A 664 -3.47 -8.09 5.92
C LEU A 664 -2.82 -6.90 5.19
N LEU A 665 -3.60 -5.94 4.69
CA LEU A 665 -3.07 -4.75 4.03
C LEU A 665 -2.15 -3.96 4.96
N ARG A 666 -2.60 -3.65 6.17
CA ARG A 666 -1.81 -2.85 7.14
C ARG A 666 -0.52 -3.57 7.53
N LEU A 667 -0.60 -4.86 7.80
CA LEU A 667 0.54 -5.68 8.20
C LEU A 667 1.56 -5.79 7.06
N ALA A 668 1.10 -5.99 5.82
CA ALA A 668 1.97 -6.02 4.66
C ALA A 668 2.72 -4.69 4.47
N ILE A 669 2.05 -3.53 4.65
CA ILE A 669 2.69 -2.21 4.62
C ILE A 669 3.72 -2.07 5.75
N ASP A 670 3.38 -2.49 6.97
CA ASP A 670 4.28 -2.38 8.12
C ASP A 670 5.52 -3.29 7.95
N VAL A 671 5.37 -4.49 7.38
CA VAL A 671 6.49 -5.37 7.02
C VAL A 671 7.31 -4.76 5.87
N GLU A 672 6.67 -4.25 4.81
CA GLU A 672 7.36 -3.61 3.67
C GLU A 672 8.20 -2.41 4.11
N ARG A 673 7.67 -1.58 5.02
CA ARG A 673 8.38 -0.42 5.59
C ARG A 673 9.66 -0.76 6.33
N SER A 674 9.78 -1.98 6.85
CA SER A 674 11.02 -2.46 7.45
C SER A 674 12.09 -2.83 6.43
N GLY A 675 11.76 -2.88 5.14
CA GLY A 675 12.63 -3.38 4.06
C GLY A 675 12.48 -4.88 3.76
N ALA A 676 11.66 -5.61 4.54
CA ALA A 676 11.39 -7.04 4.36
C ALA A 676 10.34 -7.30 3.25
N ILE A 677 10.69 -6.94 2.02
CA ILE A 677 9.76 -6.90 0.87
C ILE A 677 9.24 -8.29 0.50
N ARG A 678 10.08 -9.33 0.59
CA ARG A 678 9.69 -10.72 0.28
C ARG A 678 8.66 -11.25 1.26
N GLU A 679 8.77 -10.88 2.53
CA GLU A 679 7.83 -11.25 3.57
C GLU A 679 6.50 -10.49 3.39
N ALA A 680 6.56 -9.20 3.08
CA ALA A 680 5.39 -8.37 2.79
C ALA A 680 4.56 -8.93 1.62
N GLU A 681 5.22 -9.43 0.58
CA GLU A 681 4.60 -10.08 -0.55
C GLU A 681 3.74 -11.30 -0.17
N GLY A 682 4.19 -12.12 0.79
CA GLY A 682 3.40 -13.23 1.30
C GLY A 682 2.03 -12.78 1.83
N PHE A 683 1.96 -11.59 2.44
CA PHE A 683 0.71 -10.98 2.89
C PHE A 683 -0.11 -10.41 1.71
N TRP A 684 0.53 -9.76 0.73
CA TRP A 684 -0.13 -9.27 -0.49
C TRP A 684 -0.81 -10.38 -1.27
N ARG A 685 -0.07 -11.46 -1.54
CA ARG A 685 -0.58 -12.65 -2.22
C ARG A 685 -1.75 -13.24 -1.46
N LYS A 686 -1.65 -13.36 -0.13
CA LYS A 686 -2.71 -13.91 0.72
C LYS A 686 -3.98 -13.05 0.67
N LEU A 687 -3.84 -11.72 0.72
CA LEU A 687 -4.96 -10.79 0.61
C LEU A 687 -5.66 -10.97 -0.74
N ILE A 688 -4.91 -11.05 -1.83
CA ILE A 688 -5.50 -11.24 -3.17
C ILE A 688 -6.21 -12.60 -3.26
N MET A 689 -5.56 -13.67 -2.77
CA MET A 689 -6.09 -15.03 -2.81
C MET A 689 -7.40 -15.14 -2.03
N THR A 690 -7.51 -14.49 -0.87
CA THR A 690 -8.63 -14.67 0.07
C THR A 690 -9.67 -13.55 0.04
N GLY A 691 -9.32 -12.37 -0.50
CA GLY A 691 -10.19 -11.21 -0.69
C GLY A 691 -11.08 -11.28 -1.94
N GLY A 692 -11.97 -10.29 -2.10
CA GLY A 692 -12.82 -10.16 -3.28
C GLY A 692 -12.37 -8.99 -4.17
N PRO A 693 -12.47 -9.10 -5.52
CA PRO A 693 -11.91 -8.12 -6.45
C PRO A 693 -12.59 -6.73 -6.45
N SER A 694 -13.77 -6.62 -5.80
CA SER A 694 -14.44 -5.33 -5.59
C SER A 694 -13.94 -4.56 -4.38
N ASP A 695 -13.15 -5.18 -3.49
CA ASP A 695 -12.65 -4.56 -2.27
C ASP A 695 -11.48 -3.62 -2.59
N TRP A 696 -11.50 -2.42 -2.00
CA TRP A 696 -10.41 -1.45 -2.13
C TRP A 696 -9.08 -1.99 -1.57
N TYR A 697 -9.14 -2.81 -0.51
CA TYR A 697 -7.95 -3.45 0.06
C TYR A 697 -7.33 -4.45 -0.94
N TRP A 698 -8.18 -5.20 -1.64
CA TRP A 698 -7.76 -6.13 -2.69
C TRP A 698 -7.12 -5.41 -3.86
N GLN A 699 -7.76 -4.33 -4.31
CA GLN A 699 -7.29 -3.49 -5.41
C GLN A 699 -5.90 -2.93 -5.13
N THR A 700 -5.68 -2.44 -3.92
CA THR A 700 -4.38 -1.95 -3.47
C THR A 700 -3.33 -3.07 -3.49
N ALA A 701 -3.63 -4.24 -2.91
CA ALA A 701 -2.69 -5.37 -2.91
C ALA A 701 -2.35 -5.88 -4.33
N ALA A 702 -3.31 -5.87 -5.25
CA ALA A 702 -3.11 -6.26 -6.64
C ALA A 702 -2.02 -5.39 -7.32
N SER A 703 -2.01 -4.08 -7.07
CA SER A 703 -0.98 -3.17 -7.59
C SER A 703 0.41 -3.46 -7.01
N TYR A 704 0.51 -3.89 -5.74
CA TYR A 704 1.79 -4.33 -5.14
C TYR A 704 2.24 -5.68 -5.71
N PHE A 705 1.32 -6.65 -5.85
CA PHE A 705 1.62 -7.98 -6.37
C PHE A 705 2.06 -7.95 -7.85
N ALA A 706 1.53 -7.02 -8.66
CA ALA A 706 1.97 -6.83 -10.03
C ALA A 706 3.49 -6.57 -10.13
N LYS A 707 4.05 -5.76 -9.23
CA LYS A 707 5.49 -5.48 -9.14
C LYS A 707 6.28 -6.72 -8.75
N HIS A 708 5.73 -7.51 -7.83
CA HIS A 708 6.34 -8.77 -7.43
C HIS A 708 6.44 -9.76 -8.59
N ALA A 709 5.33 -10.00 -9.30
CA ALA A 709 5.30 -10.89 -10.45
C ALA A 709 6.32 -10.48 -11.52
N ARG A 710 6.52 -9.16 -11.70
CA ARG A 710 7.58 -8.60 -12.53
C ARG A 710 8.99 -8.94 -12.00
N HIS A 711 9.29 -8.72 -10.71
CA HIS A 711 10.61 -9.06 -10.14
C HIS A 711 10.95 -10.54 -10.32
N ASN A 712 9.96 -11.42 -10.21
CA ASN A 712 10.11 -12.87 -10.43
C ASN A 712 10.02 -13.29 -11.91
N LYS A 713 10.01 -12.34 -12.85
CA LYS A 713 9.94 -12.56 -14.30
C LYS A 713 8.74 -13.43 -14.73
N GLN A 714 7.65 -13.42 -13.96
CA GLN A 714 6.38 -14.05 -14.30
C GLN A 714 5.60 -13.14 -15.25
N TRP A 715 6.15 -12.85 -16.43
CA TRP A 715 5.68 -11.74 -17.28
C TRP A 715 4.20 -11.83 -17.64
N ARG A 716 3.69 -13.04 -17.88
CA ARG A 716 2.27 -13.23 -18.21
C ARG A 716 1.35 -12.89 -17.03
N VAL A 717 1.74 -13.26 -15.81
CA VAL A 717 1.04 -12.90 -14.57
C VAL A 717 1.16 -11.40 -14.30
N ALA A 718 2.37 -10.85 -14.44
CA ALA A 718 2.63 -9.42 -14.27
C ALA A 718 1.78 -8.58 -15.23
N ALA A 719 1.68 -8.99 -16.51
CA ALA A 719 0.85 -8.34 -17.51
C ALA A 719 -0.65 -8.41 -17.13
N ALA A 720 -1.15 -9.55 -16.67
CA ALA A 720 -2.54 -9.71 -16.26
C ALA A 720 -2.91 -8.78 -15.08
N PHE A 721 -2.04 -8.69 -14.06
CA PHE A 721 -2.24 -7.77 -12.94
C PHE A 721 -2.01 -6.29 -13.32
N ALA A 722 -1.19 -5.99 -14.33
CA ALA A 722 -1.05 -4.64 -14.85
C ALA A 722 -2.34 -4.14 -15.54
N GLU A 723 -3.12 -5.03 -16.19
CA GLU A 723 -4.45 -4.67 -16.71
C GLU A 723 -5.44 -4.36 -15.58
N VAL A 724 -5.36 -5.08 -14.46
CA VAL A 724 -6.16 -4.79 -13.26
C VAL A 724 -5.86 -3.39 -12.73
N ASP A 725 -4.58 -3.03 -12.61
CA ASP A 725 -4.12 -1.72 -12.15
C ASP A 725 -4.55 -0.58 -13.11
N ALA A 726 -4.47 -0.80 -14.42
CA ALA A 726 -4.96 0.13 -15.43
C ALA A 726 -6.48 0.37 -15.33
N MET A 727 -7.26 -0.70 -15.15
CA MET A 727 -8.72 -0.62 -14.94
C MET A 727 -9.10 0.19 -13.70
N GLN A 728 -8.36 0.06 -12.60
CA GLN A 728 -8.61 0.82 -11.38
C GLN A 728 -8.40 2.32 -11.57
N TYR A 729 -7.40 2.71 -12.37
CA TYR A 729 -7.12 4.12 -12.68
C TYR A 729 -8.28 4.82 -13.41
N LEU A 730 -8.98 4.11 -14.30
CA LEU A 730 -10.13 4.67 -15.02
C LEU A 730 -11.26 5.08 -14.07
N LYS A 731 -11.48 4.33 -12.98
CA LYS A 731 -12.48 4.61 -11.96
C LYS A 731 -12.10 5.72 -10.98
N GLY A 732 -10.85 6.19 -11.03
CA GLY A 732 -10.35 7.24 -10.14
C GLY A 732 -11.11 8.56 -10.31
N ARG A 733 -11.57 9.13 -9.19
CA ARG A 733 -12.32 10.41 -9.17
C ARG A 733 -11.44 11.66 -9.08
N SER A 734 -10.13 11.57 -9.40
CA SER A 734 -9.24 12.74 -9.37
C SER A 734 -9.76 13.83 -10.31
N THR A 735 -9.94 15.03 -9.79
CA THR A 735 -10.35 16.22 -10.56
C THR A 735 -9.22 16.70 -11.47
N THR A 736 -7.96 16.54 -11.04
CA THR A 736 -6.78 16.84 -11.84
C THR A 736 -6.34 15.61 -12.62
N ILE A 737 -6.13 15.75 -13.92
CA ILE A 737 -5.67 14.67 -14.82
C ILE A 737 -4.22 14.95 -15.20
N ASN A 738 -3.29 14.17 -14.67
CA ASN A 738 -1.94 14.05 -15.23
C ASN A 738 -1.95 12.90 -16.26
N PRO A 739 -1.90 13.19 -17.58
CA PRO A 739 -1.99 12.16 -18.62
C PRO A 739 -0.90 11.11 -18.51
N VAL A 740 0.31 11.49 -18.09
CA VAL A 740 1.47 10.58 -17.99
C VAL A 740 1.17 9.41 -17.05
N GLY A 741 0.46 9.65 -15.95
CA GLY A 741 0.08 8.59 -15.01
C GLY A 741 -0.73 7.47 -15.67
N PHE A 742 -1.66 7.82 -16.56
CA PHE A 742 -2.47 6.84 -17.31
C PHE A 742 -1.64 6.14 -18.40
N ILE A 743 -0.80 6.89 -19.11
CA ILE A 743 0.05 6.35 -20.17
C ILE A 743 1.07 5.34 -19.59
N ARG A 744 1.64 5.61 -18.42
CA ARG A 744 2.54 4.68 -17.71
C ARG A 744 1.87 3.35 -17.39
N LYS A 745 0.58 3.33 -17.03
CA LYS A 745 -0.14 2.07 -16.79
C LYS A 745 -0.23 1.20 -18.05
N ARG A 746 -0.58 1.81 -19.19
CA ARG A 746 -0.60 1.10 -20.48
C ARG A 746 0.80 0.64 -20.87
N PHE A 747 1.80 1.51 -20.73
CA PHE A 747 3.21 1.20 -21.01
C PHE A 747 3.65 -0.08 -20.27
N ILE A 748 3.42 -0.15 -18.94
CA ILE A 748 3.78 -1.30 -18.11
C ILE A 748 3.07 -2.57 -18.59
N ALA A 749 1.76 -2.49 -18.81
CA ALA A 749 0.97 -3.65 -19.23
C ALA A 749 1.39 -4.17 -20.62
N ASP A 750 1.68 -3.28 -21.58
CA ASP A 750 2.19 -3.66 -22.90
C ASP A 750 3.62 -4.22 -22.84
N LEU A 751 4.50 -3.63 -22.03
CA LEU A 751 5.88 -4.10 -21.88
C LEU A 751 5.93 -5.52 -21.30
N TYR A 752 5.17 -5.79 -20.24
CA TYR A 752 5.12 -7.14 -19.66
C TYR A 752 4.44 -8.14 -20.59
N ARG A 753 3.40 -7.71 -21.33
CA ARG A 753 2.79 -8.59 -22.33
C ARG A 753 3.75 -8.90 -23.48
N ALA A 754 4.56 -7.93 -23.91
CA ALA A 754 5.59 -8.13 -24.92
C ALA A 754 6.65 -9.14 -24.45
N LEU A 755 7.14 -9.02 -23.22
CA LEU A 755 8.08 -9.97 -22.62
C LEU A 755 7.49 -11.39 -22.52
N ALA A 756 6.21 -11.51 -22.13
CA ALA A 756 5.51 -12.79 -22.10
C ALA A 756 5.41 -13.41 -23.50
N LEU A 757 4.97 -12.63 -24.51
CA LEU A 757 4.87 -13.10 -25.90
C LEU A 757 6.24 -13.50 -26.46
N HIS A 758 7.30 -12.78 -26.11
CA HIS A 758 8.66 -13.11 -26.51
C HIS A 758 9.11 -14.45 -25.93
N GLN A 759 8.88 -14.69 -24.63
CA GLN A 759 9.14 -15.99 -23.99
C GLN A 759 8.29 -17.13 -24.57
N GLU A 760 7.06 -16.83 -24.97
CA GLU A 760 6.15 -17.77 -25.65
C GLU A 760 6.55 -18.04 -27.12
N GLY A 761 7.59 -17.37 -27.64
CA GLY A 761 8.08 -17.51 -29.01
C GLY A 761 7.32 -16.67 -30.05
N ASN A 762 6.30 -15.92 -29.64
CA ASN A 762 5.54 -15.02 -30.52
C ASN A 762 6.27 -13.67 -30.69
N THR A 763 7.43 -13.74 -31.35
CA THR A 763 8.36 -12.61 -31.48
C THR A 763 7.79 -11.45 -32.29
N GLU A 764 6.97 -11.73 -33.31
CA GLU A 764 6.40 -10.67 -34.15
C GLU A 764 5.47 -9.75 -33.33
N GLU A 765 4.54 -10.32 -32.55
CA GLU A 765 3.65 -9.53 -31.70
C GLU A 765 4.37 -8.89 -30.52
N ALA A 766 5.36 -9.58 -29.94
CA ALA A 766 6.21 -8.99 -28.93
C ALA A 766 6.89 -7.70 -29.44
N MET A 767 7.47 -7.74 -30.64
CA MET A 767 8.15 -6.58 -31.24
C MET A 767 7.20 -5.43 -31.57
N LYS A 768 5.95 -5.71 -31.96
CA LYS A 768 4.92 -4.66 -32.13
C LYS A 768 4.66 -3.94 -30.81
N LEU A 769 4.47 -4.67 -29.72
CA LEU A 769 4.25 -4.10 -28.40
C LEU A 769 5.47 -3.38 -27.82
N PHE A 770 6.69 -3.89 -28.01
CA PHE A 770 7.91 -3.18 -27.60
C PHE A 770 8.05 -1.82 -28.28
N ARG A 771 7.69 -1.72 -29.57
CA ARG A 771 7.74 -0.47 -30.32
C ARG A 771 6.62 0.48 -29.92
N SER A 772 5.37 0.00 -29.85
CA SER A 772 4.24 0.85 -29.49
C SER A 772 4.35 1.37 -28.05
N SER A 773 4.82 0.55 -27.11
CA SER A 773 5.07 0.99 -25.72
C SER A 773 6.15 2.07 -25.65
N PHE A 774 7.24 1.95 -26.42
CA PHE A 774 8.23 3.02 -26.51
C PHE A 774 7.63 4.31 -27.10
N GLU A 775 6.89 4.22 -28.20
CA GLU A 775 6.32 5.39 -28.90
C GLU A 775 5.39 6.24 -28.03
N ILE A 776 4.61 5.62 -27.14
CA ILE A 776 3.68 6.36 -26.27
C ILE A 776 4.41 7.13 -25.16
N LEU A 777 5.68 6.83 -24.87
CA LEU A 777 6.37 7.41 -23.71
C LEU A 777 7.90 7.55 -23.89
N ASN A 778 8.37 7.94 -25.08
CA ASN A 778 9.78 7.99 -25.48
C ASN A 778 10.64 9.14 -24.88
N GLY A 779 10.36 9.58 -23.67
CA GLY A 779 11.15 10.58 -22.96
C GLY A 779 10.98 10.57 -21.44
N ASP A 780 10.19 9.63 -20.92
CA ASP A 780 9.88 9.51 -19.50
C ASP A 780 10.93 8.65 -18.77
N GLY A 781 11.16 8.95 -17.50
CA GLY A 781 12.10 8.22 -16.64
C GLY A 781 11.81 6.71 -16.52
N ILE A 782 10.55 6.27 -16.67
CA ILE A 782 10.17 4.85 -16.58
C ILE A 782 10.90 3.96 -17.61
N LEU A 783 11.39 4.54 -18.71
CA LEU A 783 12.21 3.81 -19.67
C LEU A 783 13.52 3.31 -19.05
N ALA A 784 14.13 4.11 -18.18
CA ALA A 784 15.34 3.75 -17.46
C ALA A 784 15.05 2.67 -16.41
N ASP A 785 13.87 2.72 -15.79
CA ASP A 785 13.52 1.81 -14.71
C ASP A 785 13.18 0.41 -15.22
N ASP A 786 12.43 0.36 -16.33
CA ASP A 786 11.82 -0.86 -16.86
C ASP A 786 12.30 -1.18 -18.28
N TYR A 787 12.09 -0.27 -19.24
CA TYR A 787 12.24 -0.57 -20.66
C TYR A 787 13.65 -1.06 -21.02
N PHE A 788 14.65 -0.22 -20.78
CA PHE A 788 16.01 -0.48 -21.23
C PHE A 788 16.63 -1.69 -20.51
N PRO A 789 16.55 -1.81 -19.18
CA PRO A 789 17.02 -3.02 -18.49
C PRO A 789 16.37 -4.30 -19.03
N LEU A 790 15.04 -4.31 -19.18
CA LEU A 790 14.30 -5.52 -19.58
C LEU A 790 14.55 -5.91 -21.03
N LEU A 791 14.70 -4.96 -21.96
CA LEU A 791 15.07 -5.28 -23.34
C LEU A 791 16.48 -5.90 -23.43
N ARG A 792 17.46 -5.39 -22.66
CA ARG A 792 18.79 -6.01 -22.63
C ARG A 792 18.75 -7.41 -22.05
N GLU A 793 18.05 -7.60 -20.93
CA GLU A 793 17.87 -8.92 -20.33
C GLU A 793 17.18 -9.92 -21.26
N ALA A 794 16.27 -9.44 -22.11
CA ALA A 794 15.62 -10.24 -23.15
C ALA A 794 16.48 -10.45 -24.41
N GLY A 795 17.71 -9.91 -24.46
CA GLY A 795 18.61 -10.03 -25.62
C GLY A 795 18.24 -9.13 -26.80
N LEU A 796 17.34 -8.16 -26.63
CA LEU A 796 16.84 -7.26 -27.68
C LEU A 796 17.73 -6.01 -27.85
N VAL A 797 19.04 -6.23 -27.96
CA VAL A 797 20.05 -5.16 -27.90
C VAL A 797 19.94 -4.15 -29.05
N GLU A 798 19.55 -4.59 -30.26
CA GLU A 798 19.40 -3.68 -31.41
C GLU A 798 18.25 -2.68 -31.22
N GLU A 799 17.11 -3.15 -30.72
CA GLU A 799 15.94 -2.33 -30.41
C GLU A 799 16.26 -1.38 -29.26
N HIS A 800 16.90 -1.90 -28.21
CA HIS A 800 17.41 -1.14 -27.07
C HIS A 800 18.30 0.02 -27.52
N ASP A 801 19.36 -0.24 -28.29
CA ASP A 801 20.36 0.75 -28.67
C ASP A 801 19.78 1.82 -29.60
N ARG A 802 18.88 1.43 -30.51
CA ARG A 802 18.19 2.39 -31.37
C ARG A 802 17.32 3.34 -30.56
N ASN A 803 16.52 2.80 -29.64
CA ASN A 803 15.58 3.58 -28.85
C ASN A 803 16.32 4.46 -27.82
N PHE A 804 17.43 3.98 -27.26
CA PHE A 804 18.29 4.76 -26.38
C PHE A 804 18.86 6.00 -27.08
N LYS A 805 19.37 5.86 -28.31
CA LYS A 805 19.92 7.00 -29.08
C LYS A 805 18.90 8.13 -29.27
N ILE A 806 17.63 7.78 -29.54
CA ILE A 806 16.54 8.76 -29.71
C ILE A 806 16.32 9.54 -28.41
N VAL A 807 16.24 8.84 -27.27
CA VAL A 807 16.02 9.45 -25.96
C VAL A 807 17.22 10.30 -25.55
N TYR A 808 18.43 9.79 -25.72
CA TYR A 808 19.65 10.46 -25.29
C TYR A 808 19.93 11.74 -26.08
N GLN A 809 19.65 11.72 -27.39
CA GLN A 809 19.71 12.93 -28.21
C GLN A 809 18.74 14.00 -27.71
N ARG A 810 17.52 13.63 -27.30
CA ARG A 810 16.54 14.58 -26.76
C ARG A 810 17.02 15.24 -25.47
N PHE A 811 17.64 14.46 -24.56
CA PHE A 811 18.26 15.05 -23.38
C PHE A 811 19.37 16.04 -23.74
N GLN A 812 20.18 15.73 -24.76
CA GLN A 812 21.22 16.65 -25.23
C GLN A 812 20.63 17.95 -25.77
N GLU A 813 19.58 17.88 -26.60
CA GLU A 813 18.86 19.07 -27.11
C GLU A 813 18.28 19.94 -25.97
N SER A 814 17.78 19.30 -24.90
CA SER A 814 17.28 19.99 -23.71
C SER A 814 18.41 20.66 -22.92
N ILE A 815 19.55 19.98 -22.73
CA ILE A 815 20.75 20.54 -22.09
C ILE A 815 21.31 21.72 -22.89
N ASP A 816 21.34 21.61 -24.21
CA ASP A 816 21.80 22.70 -25.08
C ASP A 816 20.89 23.93 -24.96
N SER A 817 19.59 23.71 -24.75
CA SER A 817 18.60 24.78 -24.54
C SER A 817 18.67 25.38 -23.14
N TYR A 818 19.00 24.58 -22.13
CA TYR A 818 19.01 24.95 -20.70
C TYR A 818 20.26 24.40 -19.99
N PRO A 819 21.45 25.01 -20.21
CA PRO A 819 22.73 24.44 -19.76
C PRO A 819 22.95 24.45 -18.25
N GLN A 820 22.09 25.13 -17.49
CA GLN A 820 22.09 25.18 -16.02
C GLN A 820 21.01 24.27 -15.38
N ALA A 821 20.26 23.50 -16.18
CA ALA A 821 19.21 22.61 -15.70
C ALA A 821 19.78 21.36 -15.02
N HIS A 822 20.14 21.45 -13.74
CA HIS A 822 20.77 20.36 -12.98
C HIS A 822 19.99 19.04 -13.02
N ASN A 823 18.65 19.11 -13.04
CA ASN A 823 17.78 17.94 -13.13
C ASN A 823 17.90 17.20 -14.47
N THR A 824 18.10 17.92 -15.59
CA THR A 824 18.20 17.33 -16.93
C THR A 824 19.51 16.55 -17.07
N TYR A 825 20.61 17.08 -16.53
CA TYR A 825 21.87 16.35 -16.43
C TYR A 825 21.72 15.05 -15.63
N ASN A 826 21.00 15.09 -14.51
CA ASN A 826 20.73 13.90 -13.72
C ASN A 826 19.88 12.88 -14.49
N SER A 827 18.77 13.31 -15.09
CA SER A 827 17.88 12.43 -15.87
C SER A 827 18.62 11.76 -17.03
N ALA A 828 19.49 12.50 -17.72
CA ALA A 828 20.34 11.95 -18.78
C ALA A 828 21.34 10.91 -18.23
N ALA A 829 21.99 11.18 -17.10
CA ALA A 829 22.90 10.23 -16.46
C ALA A 829 22.19 8.97 -15.94
N TRP A 830 20.99 9.12 -15.36
CA TRP A 830 20.12 8.01 -14.95
C TRP A 830 19.75 7.15 -16.15
N MET A 831 19.26 7.76 -17.23
CA MET A 831 18.88 7.05 -18.46
C MET A 831 20.07 6.26 -19.04
N ALA A 832 21.24 6.89 -19.13
CA ALA A 832 22.46 6.29 -19.67
C ALA A 832 23.00 5.14 -18.81
N SER A 833 23.05 5.32 -17.48
CA SER A 833 23.52 4.28 -16.56
C SER A 833 22.60 3.07 -16.57
N ARG A 834 21.29 3.28 -16.50
CA ARG A 834 20.29 2.19 -16.57
C ARG A 834 20.25 1.49 -17.91
N ALA A 835 20.49 2.21 -19.02
CA ALA A 835 20.66 1.63 -20.34
C ALA A 835 22.05 0.98 -20.55
N CYS A 836 23.00 1.18 -19.65
CA CYS A 836 24.39 0.76 -19.80
C CYS A 836 25.05 1.28 -21.09
N ARG A 837 24.76 2.53 -21.46
CA ARG A 837 25.29 3.21 -22.66
C ARG A 837 25.84 4.57 -22.27
N GLU A 838 26.82 5.06 -23.02
CA GLU A 838 27.43 6.39 -22.81
C GLU A 838 27.92 6.63 -21.36
N LEU A 839 28.39 5.59 -20.66
CA LEU A 839 28.76 5.66 -19.24
C LEU A 839 29.81 6.73 -18.88
N PRO A 840 30.84 6.99 -19.71
CA PRO A 840 31.77 8.10 -19.45
C PRO A 840 31.09 9.47 -19.45
N ASP A 841 30.19 9.71 -20.41
CA ASP A 841 29.43 10.95 -20.52
C ASP A 841 28.37 11.05 -19.41
N ALA A 842 27.71 9.94 -19.07
CA ALA A 842 26.81 9.84 -17.91
C ALA A 842 27.51 10.27 -16.62
N HIS A 843 28.76 9.82 -16.40
CA HIS A 843 29.56 10.18 -15.24
C HIS A 843 29.86 11.69 -15.18
N GLU A 844 30.22 12.32 -16.31
CA GLU A 844 30.44 13.77 -16.35
C GLU A 844 29.14 14.56 -16.13
N LYS A 845 28.02 14.11 -16.70
CA LYS A 845 26.71 14.73 -16.50
C LYS A 845 26.28 14.67 -15.03
N ILE A 846 26.41 13.52 -14.35
CA ILE A 846 26.06 13.44 -12.93
C ILE A 846 27.02 14.25 -12.04
N ARG A 847 28.32 14.33 -12.36
CA ARG A 847 29.26 15.24 -11.67
C ARG A 847 28.81 16.70 -11.80
N LYS A 848 28.35 17.10 -12.99
CA LYS A 848 27.82 18.44 -13.23
C LYS A 848 26.55 18.69 -12.41
N ALA A 849 25.59 17.75 -12.38
CA ALA A 849 24.39 17.85 -11.54
C ALA A 849 24.73 17.98 -10.04
N LEU A 850 25.63 17.13 -9.52
CA LEU A 850 26.07 17.18 -8.12
C LEU A 850 26.85 18.45 -7.79
N SER A 851 27.57 19.05 -8.74
CA SER A 851 28.21 20.35 -8.52
C SER A 851 27.21 21.49 -8.25
N MET A 852 25.98 21.35 -8.76
CA MET A 852 24.89 22.32 -8.55
C MET A 852 24.01 21.94 -7.35
N ARG A 853 23.84 20.65 -7.07
CA ARG A 853 23.03 20.12 -5.95
C ARG A 853 23.74 18.91 -5.27
N PRO A 854 24.72 19.14 -4.38
CA PRO A 854 25.58 18.07 -3.85
C PRO A 854 24.90 17.02 -2.97
N ARG A 855 23.78 17.37 -2.32
CA ARG A 855 23.07 16.51 -1.35
C ARG A 855 21.70 16.04 -1.83
N GLN A 856 21.38 16.22 -3.11
CA GLN A 856 20.12 15.73 -3.66
C GLN A 856 20.13 14.20 -3.69
N ALA A 857 19.17 13.58 -2.99
CA ALA A 857 19.14 12.12 -2.80
C ALA A 857 19.20 11.34 -4.14
N ALA A 858 18.35 11.72 -5.09
CA ALA A 858 18.30 11.11 -6.42
C ALA A 858 19.62 11.22 -7.20
N TYR A 859 20.45 12.25 -6.93
CA TYR A 859 21.68 12.49 -7.69
C TYR A 859 22.83 11.67 -7.13
N LEU A 860 22.87 11.53 -5.80
CA LEU A 860 23.78 10.61 -5.13
C LEU A 860 23.49 9.16 -5.55
N ASP A 861 22.22 8.79 -5.66
CA ASP A 861 21.80 7.47 -6.16
C ASP A 861 22.14 7.27 -7.64
N THR A 862 21.91 8.27 -8.49
CA THR A 862 22.31 8.20 -9.90
C THR A 862 23.83 8.05 -10.06
N MET A 863 24.63 8.69 -9.21
CA MET A 863 26.08 8.47 -9.20
C MET A 863 26.43 7.03 -8.80
N ALA A 864 25.74 6.47 -7.82
CA ALA A 864 25.88 5.06 -7.45
C ALA A 864 25.53 4.13 -8.63
N GLU A 865 24.44 4.40 -9.34
CA GLU A 865 24.02 3.65 -10.53
C GLU A 865 25.06 3.69 -11.63
N VAL A 866 25.63 4.86 -11.92
CA VAL A 866 26.70 5.01 -12.92
C VAL A 866 27.90 4.13 -12.56
N TRP A 867 28.33 4.11 -11.29
CA TRP A 867 29.42 3.23 -10.85
C TRP A 867 29.05 1.75 -10.93
N PHE A 868 27.81 1.40 -10.60
CA PHE A 868 27.32 0.03 -10.69
C PHE A 868 27.28 -0.47 -12.13
N ALA A 869 26.80 0.35 -13.07
CA ALA A 869 26.81 0.08 -14.50
C ALA A 869 28.23 -0.04 -15.07
N LYS A 870 29.19 0.70 -14.50
CA LYS A 870 30.64 0.56 -14.77
C LYS A 870 31.28 -0.66 -14.09
N ARG A 871 30.48 -1.49 -13.41
CA ARG A 871 30.89 -2.67 -12.65
C ARG A 871 31.87 -2.38 -11.50
N ASN A 872 31.80 -1.19 -10.91
CA ASN A 872 32.54 -0.83 -9.71
C ASN A 872 31.60 -0.81 -8.49
N ARG A 873 31.54 -1.93 -7.78
CA ARG A 873 30.65 -2.11 -6.62
C ARG A 873 31.04 -1.25 -5.42
N GLU A 874 32.35 -1.12 -5.16
CA GLU A 874 32.85 -0.38 -4.00
C GLU A 874 32.39 1.08 -4.04
N GLU A 875 32.58 1.74 -5.19
CA GLU A 875 32.10 3.10 -5.40
C GLU A 875 30.57 3.19 -5.40
N ALA A 876 29.88 2.25 -6.05
CA ALA A 876 28.41 2.23 -6.06
C ALA A 876 27.83 2.20 -4.63
N VAL A 877 28.34 1.29 -3.78
CA VAL A 877 27.92 1.17 -2.38
C VAL A 877 28.30 2.43 -1.59
N ALA A 878 29.47 3.01 -1.82
CA ALA A 878 29.90 4.24 -1.14
C ALA A 878 28.98 5.43 -1.45
N TRP A 879 28.60 5.62 -2.71
CA TRP A 879 27.68 6.69 -3.12
C TRP A 879 26.24 6.44 -2.67
N SER A 880 25.77 5.20 -2.77
CA SER A 880 24.42 4.84 -2.30
C SER A 880 24.28 4.98 -0.78
N ARG A 881 25.33 4.65 -0.01
CA ARG A 881 25.36 4.94 1.43
C ARG A 881 25.16 6.43 1.72
N LYS A 882 25.81 7.31 0.95
CA LYS A 882 25.60 8.77 1.07
C LYS A 882 24.16 9.15 0.72
N ALA A 883 23.57 8.52 -0.30
CA ALA A 883 22.16 8.76 -0.65
C ALA A 883 21.21 8.37 0.49
N VAL A 884 21.44 7.24 1.16
CA VAL A 884 20.60 6.78 2.28
C VAL A 884 20.82 7.61 3.56
N GLN A 885 22.07 7.98 3.87
CA GLN A 885 22.44 8.50 5.19
C GLN A 885 22.67 10.01 5.22
N GLU A 886 23.01 10.65 4.10
CA GLU A 886 23.50 12.04 4.08
C GLU A 886 22.72 12.95 3.14
N SER A 887 21.69 12.45 2.46
CA SER A 887 20.91 13.22 1.49
C SER A 887 19.84 14.12 2.12
N PHE A 888 19.27 15.00 1.30
CA PHE A 888 18.06 15.79 1.57
C PHE A 888 16.98 15.50 0.52
N HIS A 889 15.72 15.72 0.89
CA HIS A 889 14.51 15.62 0.05
C HIS A 889 14.42 14.30 -0.75
N GLY A 890 13.67 13.33 -0.22
CA GLY A 890 13.59 11.98 -0.78
C GLY A 890 14.70 11.05 -0.27
N GLY A 891 15.30 11.41 0.86
CA GLY A 891 16.19 10.58 1.65
C GLY A 891 15.45 9.49 2.42
N SER A 892 16.13 8.84 3.35
CA SER A 892 15.71 7.56 3.90
C SER A 892 14.45 7.60 4.79
N SER A 893 14.02 8.75 5.32
CA SER A 893 12.87 8.81 6.23
C SER A 893 11.52 8.94 5.50
N SER A 894 11.54 9.26 4.21
CA SER A 894 10.35 9.33 3.36
C SER A 894 9.93 7.97 2.79
N ASP A 895 8.68 7.85 2.32
CA ASP A 895 8.24 6.66 1.56
C ASP A 895 9.12 6.46 0.29
N ALA A 896 9.64 7.54 -0.30
CA ALA A 896 10.60 7.47 -1.41
C ALA A 896 11.97 6.88 -0.98
N GLY A 897 12.35 7.03 0.29
CA GLY A 897 13.56 6.47 0.87
C GLY A 897 13.61 4.95 0.91
N VAL A 898 12.46 4.26 0.80
CA VAL A 898 12.42 2.79 0.62
C VAL A 898 13.16 2.40 -0.66
N GLY A 899 12.92 3.12 -1.76
CA GLY A 899 13.59 2.86 -3.03
C GLY A 899 15.11 3.02 -2.95
N LEU A 900 15.62 4.01 -2.20
CA LEU A 900 17.06 4.18 -1.99
C LEU A 900 17.69 3.03 -1.20
N ARG A 901 16.98 2.48 -0.20
CA ARG A 901 17.45 1.29 0.53
C ARG A 901 17.46 0.05 -0.36
N GLU A 902 16.44 -0.12 -1.19
CA GLU A 902 16.41 -1.19 -2.19
C GLU A 902 17.57 -1.08 -3.19
N GLN A 903 17.88 0.14 -3.65
CA GLN A 903 19.03 0.38 -4.51
C GLN A 903 20.35 0.06 -3.79
N TYR A 904 20.50 0.50 -2.55
CA TYR A 904 21.66 0.19 -1.72
C TYR A 904 21.89 -1.33 -1.61
N ASP A 905 20.83 -2.11 -1.33
CA ASP A 905 20.91 -3.57 -1.28
C ASP A 905 21.30 -4.17 -2.62
N ARG A 906 20.69 -3.68 -3.71
CA ARG A 906 21.02 -4.11 -5.07
C ARG A 906 22.47 -3.86 -5.41
N PHE A 907 23.04 -2.72 -5.03
CA PHE A 907 24.45 -2.43 -5.25
C PHE A 907 25.35 -3.29 -4.38
N PHE A 908 24.94 -3.58 -3.14
CA PHE A 908 25.73 -4.37 -2.20
C PHE A 908 25.84 -5.85 -2.62
N SER A 909 24.73 -6.50 -2.93
CA SER A 909 24.69 -7.94 -3.20
C SER A 909 24.21 -8.35 -4.59
N GLY A 910 23.50 -7.49 -5.31
CA GLY A 910 22.89 -7.82 -6.60
C GLY A 910 23.90 -8.06 -7.71
N GLU A 911 23.49 -8.74 -8.78
CA GLU A 911 24.32 -8.95 -9.96
C GLU A 911 24.50 -7.63 -10.75
N PHE A 912 25.66 -7.47 -11.39
CA PHE A 912 25.86 -6.34 -12.29
C PHE A 912 24.92 -6.44 -13.50
N PRO A 913 24.47 -5.30 -14.05
CA PRO A 913 23.63 -5.30 -15.23
C PRO A 913 24.34 -6.00 -16.40
N VAL A 914 23.56 -6.71 -17.21
CA VAL A 914 24.01 -7.24 -18.49
C VAL A 914 24.49 -6.07 -19.35
N PRO A 915 25.66 -6.16 -20.03
CA PRO A 915 26.21 -5.09 -20.84
C PRO A 915 25.28 -4.54 -21.91
#